data_AF-F0BCY4-F1
#
_entry.id   AF-F0BCY4-F1
#
_cell.length_a   1.000
_cell.length_b   1.000
_cell.length_c   1.000
_cell.angle_alpha   90.00
_cell.angle_beta   90.00
_cell.angle_gamma   90.00
#
_symmetry.space_group_name_H-M   'P 1'
#
loop_
_entity.id
_entity.type
_entity.pdbx_description
1 polymer ?
#
loop_
_entity_poly.entity_id
_entity_poly.type
_entity_poly.pdbx_seq_one_letter_code
_entity_poly.pdbx_strand_id
1 'polypeptide(L)'
;MGALVAALPEKYQPIFAHPELSDGSSRGCEDRLLLIRQCAQRLQAALERPLRVLDLGCAQGFFSLNLAADGHTVHGVDFLDLNVNVCKALAAENPLFAASFEHGTVEDVIDRLEPGQYDLVLGLSVFHHLVHARGILSVSELCRKLSEKTAAGVFELALHEEPLYWAPSLPQDPAEILSSYAFLRLLSRQETHLSAVSRPLYFASSQFWYVDGIIGDFTSWTAESHAHGRGTHLQSRRYYFGPQVFVKRMTLAVEDRAEINLREFVNEVEFLSNPPLGYPAPRLIASLNDSRDLFLARSMMDGRLLSQAIDDGSAYDADEIIAQILEQLVLLERAGLYHNDVRCWNILITSEKRAVLIDYGAISNNAADCSWLEDLLFSFLITVKEILERRVVCSSPSREPALDFTTLPARYCNAFVALFGQNRSQLTFALLQQCLQQADAAPAPLPEWASIYRRLHDALLVYNARLSAVHIETEHHRVELAARGAAIEHFRESASKEQGRIQLLEQQIAASESRCQQLEEDSEKLAAWAKGLEAQAIASNRESEASAARVSGLESDRAAVAARIAELEQGVEERQRARELTESLTARAAELESDKAVLAARIEELEQELEERQRARELAELLAVDVARLTEERDVARTDALGIQRVVEQQEATNAALQARVAAQQQQMSHLENSREQDRNRVKELQADLSRSMQIATAAREHIRELELAVEVLEGQIDSLHASRSWRITAPLRLFTTRVLKRGDGNVAIVRNAPVPQLEVVATLDGSVPTPAEAAMDKRVAAVDQLGSRIRKSRK
;
A
#
# COMPACT_ATOMS: atom_id res chain seq x y z
N MET A 1 -19.57 -34.24 -28.58
CA MET A 1 -19.52 -33.66 -27.22
C MET A 1 -19.20 -34.68 -26.12
N GLY A 2 -20.06 -35.68 -25.84
CA GLY A 2 -19.90 -36.56 -24.65
C GLY A 2 -18.53 -37.23 -24.46
N ALA A 3 -17.88 -37.68 -25.54
CA ALA A 3 -16.53 -38.26 -25.45
C ALA A 3 -15.44 -37.24 -25.06
N LEU A 4 -15.57 -35.97 -25.50
CA LEU A 4 -14.64 -34.90 -25.12
C LEU A 4 -14.80 -34.52 -23.65
N VAL A 5 -16.04 -34.42 -23.18
CA VAL A 5 -16.34 -34.14 -21.76
C VAL A 5 -15.85 -35.27 -20.85
N ALA A 6 -16.00 -36.53 -21.27
CA ALA A 6 -15.50 -37.68 -20.52
C ALA A 6 -13.96 -37.76 -20.46
N ALA A 7 -13.27 -37.13 -21.41
CA ALA A 7 -11.82 -37.07 -21.45
C ALA A 7 -11.23 -35.94 -20.58
N LEU A 8 -12.05 -35.04 -20.04
CA LEU A 8 -11.60 -33.94 -19.19
C LEU A 8 -10.96 -34.48 -17.89
N PRO A 9 -9.78 -34.00 -17.49
CA PRO A 9 -9.17 -34.37 -16.21
C PRO A 9 -10.05 -33.99 -15.01
N GLU A 10 -10.73 -32.85 -15.13
CA GLU A 10 -11.69 -32.36 -14.15
C GLU A 10 -12.82 -31.61 -14.88
N LYS A 11 -14.06 -31.87 -14.49
CA LYS A 11 -15.22 -31.07 -14.91
C LYS A 11 -15.38 -29.88 -13.96
N TYR A 12 -14.60 -28.82 -14.18
CA TYR A 12 -14.57 -27.67 -13.27
C TYR A 12 -15.85 -26.82 -13.32
N GLN A 13 -16.41 -26.63 -14.52
CA GLN A 13 -17.59 -25.80 -14.80
C GLN A 13 -18.74 -26.64 -15.39
N PRO A 14 -19.99 -26.15 -15.31
CA PRO A 14 -21.11 -26.68 -16.08
C PRO A 14 -20.81 -26.61 -17.59
N ILE A 15 -21.34 -27.58 -18.34
CA ILE A 15 -21.18 -27.62 -19.81
C ILE A 15 -22.30 -26.78 -20.43
N PHE A 16 -21.91 -25.70 -21.12
CA PHE A 16 -22.86 -24.75 -21.72
C PHE A 16 -23.90 -25.46 -22.59
N ALA A 17 -25.19 -25.11 -22.42
CA ALA A 17 -26.33 -25.69 -23.12
C ALA A 17 -26.54 -27.22 -22.97
N HIS A 18 -25.77 -27.89 -22.11
CA HIS A 18 -25.85 -29.33 -21.84
C HIS A 18 -25.99 -29.61 -20.34
N PRO A 19 -27.17 -29.34 -19.73
CA PRO A 19 -27.40 -29.65 -18.32
C PRO A 19 -27.21 -31.14 -18.00
N GLU A 20 -27.52 -32.03 -18.95
CA GLU A 20 -27.32 -33.49 -18.83
C GLU A 20 -25.84 -33.90 -18.75
N LEU A 21 -24.93 -33.05 -19.27
CA LEU A 21 -23.49 -33.24 -19.17
C LEU A 21 -22.89 -32.42 -18.03
N SER A 22 -23.68 -31.64 -17.31
CA SER A 22 -23.21 -30.77 -16.23
C SER A 22 -23.20 -31.46 -14.86
N ASP A 23 -23.88 -32.60 -14.72
CA ASP A 23 -23.83 -33.42 -13.51
C ASP A 23 -22.38 -33.77 -13.12
N GLY A 24 -22.05 -33.54 -11.85
CA GLY A 24 -20.71 -33.75 -11.29
C GLY A 24 -19.70 -32.61 -11.53
N SER A 25 -20.15 -31.42 -11.97
CA SER A 25 -19.26 -30.25 -12.06
C SER A 25 -18.81 -29.77 -10.67
N SER A 26 -17.52 -29.44 -10.52
CA SER A 26 -16.94 -29.03 -9.24
C SER A 26 -17.48 -27.68 -8.72
N ARG A 27 -17.95 -26.77 -9.59
CA ARG A 27 -18.46 -25.44 -9.17
C ARG A 27 -19.75 -25.00 -9.84
N GLY A 28 -20.68 -24.48 -9.04
CA GLY A 28 -21.73 -23.58 -9.52
C GLY A 28 -21.11 -22.31 -10.11
N CYS A 29 -21.62 -21.89 -11.27
CA CYS A 29 -21.09 -20.75 -12.02
C CYS A 29 -22.13 -19.63 -12.22
N GLU A 30 -23.39 -19.89 -11.90
CA GLU A 30 -24.55 -19.05 -12.13
C GLU A 30 -24.49 -17.73 -11.36
N ASP A 31 -24.12 -17.78 -10.07
CA ASP A 31 -24.02 -16.59 -9.21
C ASP A 31 -22.93 -15.63 -9.72
N ARG A 32 -21.78 -16.18 -10.11
CA ARG A 32 -20.67 -15.41 -10.72
C ARG A 32 -21.09 -14.85 -12.08
N LEU A 33 -21.74 -15.66 -12.90
CA LEU A 33 -22.20 -15.26 -14.22
C LEU A 33 -23.18 -14.09 -14.14
N LEU A 34 -24.08 -14.07 -13.17
CA LEU A 34 -25.01 -12.95 -12.95
C LEU A 34 -24.25 -11.64 -12.75
N LEU A 35 -23.25 -11.63 -11.87
CA LEU A 35 -22.44 -10.44 -11.59
C LEU A 35 -21.58 -10.02 -12.79
N ILE A 36 -20.97 -10.99 -13.48
CA ILE A 36 -20.15 -10.73 -14.69
C ILE A 36 -21.03 -10.15 -15.80
N ARG A 37 -22.22 -10.71 -16.05
CA ARG A 37 -23.19 -10.19 -17.01
C ARG A 37 -23.62 -8.78 -16.68
N GLN A 38 -23.91 -8.50 -15.41
CA GLN A 38 -24.25 -7.14 -14.97
C GLN A 38 -23.09 -6.18 -15.28
N CYS A 39 -21.85 -6.53 -14.93
CA CYS A 39 -20.68 -5.71 -15.26
C CYS A 39 -20.54 -5.49 -16.78
N ALA A 40 -20.68 -6.56 -17.57
CA ALA A 40 -20.57 -6.51 -19.02
C ALA A 40 -21.67 -5.63 -19.66
N GLN A 41 -22.91 -5.74 -19.19
CA GLN A 41 -24.03 -4.91 -19.66
C GLN A 41 -23.82 -3.42 -19.35
N ARG A 42 -23.33 -3.10 -18.14
CA ARG A 42 -23.05 -1.71 -17.75
C ARG A 42 -21.88 -1.14 -18.55
N LEU A 43 -20.83 -1.92 -18.76
CA LEU A 43 -19.68 -1.50 -19.55
C LEU A 43 -20.03 -1.38 -21.04
N GLN A 44 -20.87 -2.27 -21.58
CA GLN A 44 -21.42 -2.15 -22.94
C GLN A 44 -22.21 -0.86 -23.09
N ALA A 45 -23.05 -0.51 -22.11
CA ALA A 45 -23.80 0.75 -22.14
C ALA A 45 -22.87 1.96 -22.13
N ALA A 46 -21.79 1.93 -21.33
CA ALA A 46 -20.81 3.01 -21.26
C ALA A 46 -19.96 3.14 -22.53
N LEU A 47 -19.65 2.02 -23.21
CA LEU A 47 -18.88 2.00 -24.46
C LEU A 47 -19.74 2.10 -25.72
N GLU A 48 -21.07 2.06 -25.58
CA GLU A 48 -22.07 2.12 -26.65
C GLU A 48 -21.92 1.04 -27.75
N ARG A 49 -21.33 -0.11 -27.41
CA ARG A 49 -21.14 -1.25 -28.33
C ARG A 49 -20.95 -2.57 -27.58
N PRO A 50 -21.16 -3.73 -28.22
CA PRO A 50 -20.77 -5.01 -27.65
C PRO A 50 -19.29 -5.04 -27.28
N LEU A 51 -18.99 -5.74 -26.17
CA LEU A 51 -17.65 -5.87 -25.64
C LEU A 51 -16.82 -6.90 -26.41
N ARG A 52 -15.51 -6.66 -26.40
CA ARG A 52 -14.48 -7.66 -26.70
C ARG A 52 -13.95 -8.18 -25.37
N VAL A 53 -14.16 -9.45 -25.09
CA VAL A 53 -13.87 -10.08 -23.80
C VAL A 53 -12.71 -11.06 -23.97
N LEU A 54 -11.74 -10.99 -23.07
CA LEU A 54 -10.69 -12.00 -22.92
C LEU A 54 -10.94 -12.80 -21.65
N ASP A 55 -11.05 -14.12 -21.77
CA ASP A 55 -11.26 -15.04 -20.64
C ASP A 55 -9.99 -15.85 -20.39
N LEU A 56 -9.25 -15.49 -19.34
CA LEU A 56 -7.96 -16.08 -18.96
C LEU A 56 -8.18 -17.28 -18.04
N GLY A 57 -7.81 -18.47 -18.50
CA GLY A 57 -8.13 -19.72 -17.82
C GLY A 57 -9.60 -20.09 -17.99
N CYS A 58 -10.06 -20.13 -19.24
CA CYS A 58 -11.49 -20.26 -19.54
C CYS A 58 -12.10 -21.62 -19.15
N ALA A 59 -11.27 -22.63 -18.84
CA ALA A 59 -11.69 -24.01 -18.58
C ALA A 59 -12.65 -24.53 -19.66
N GLN A 60 -13.86 -24.98 -19.30
CA GLN A 60 -14.85 -25.49 -20.25
C GLN A 60 -15.68 -24.38 -20.95
N GLY A 61 -15.30 -23.11 -20.79
CA GLY A 61 -15.81 -21.99 -21.59
C GLY A 61 -17.20 -21.49 -21.16
N PHE A 62 -17.67 -21.85 -19.97
CA PHE A 62 -19.03 -21.52 -19.51
C PHE A 62 -19.31 -20.00 -19.53
N PHE A 63 -18.40 -19.20 -18.96
CA PHE A 63 -18.53 -17.73 -18.95
C PHE A 63 -18.38 -17.16 -20.36
N SER A 64 -17.38 -17.63 -21.10
CA SER A 64 -17.12 -17.19 -22.47
C SER A 64 -18.32 -17.36 -23.40
N LEU A 65 -18.94 -18.55 -23.41
CA LEU A 65 -20.07 -18.85 -24.28
C LEU A 65 -21.34 -18.11 -23.86
N ASN A 66 -21.58 -17.92 -22.55
CA ASN A 66 -22.71 -17.13 -22.07
C ASN A 66 -22.60 -15.65 -22.46
N LEU A 67 -21.39 -15.08 -22.41
CA LEU A 67 -21.16 -13.69 -22.85
C LEU A 67 -21.24 -13.57 -24.38
N ALA A 68 -20.78 -14.57 -25.12
CA ALA A 68 -20.95 -14.60 -26.56
C ALA A 68 -22.43 -14.73 -26.97
N ALA A 69 -23.23 -15.48 -26.21
CA ALA A 69 -24.68 -15.56 -26.36
C ALA A 69 -25.39 -14.21 -26.13
N ASP A 70 -24.82 -13.36 -25.27
CA ASP A 70 -25.30 -12.00 -25.03
C ASP A 70 -24.85 -11.01 -26.14
N GLY A 71 -24.16 -11.49 -27.17
CA GLY A 71 -23.75 -10.72 -28.35
C GLY A 71 -22.33 -10.13 -28.27
N HIS A 72 -21.55 -10.47 -27.25
CA HIS A 72 -20.16 -10.05 -27.14
C HIS A 72 -19.22 -10.88 -28.01
N THR A 73 -18.06 -10.31 -28.36
CA THR A 73 -16.97 -11.07 -28.97
C THR A 73 -16.06 -11.59 -27.87
N VAL A 74 -15.85 -12.90 -27.80
CA VAL A 74 -15.10 -13.50 -26.69
C VAL A 74 -13.94 -14.34 -27.21
N HIS A 75 -12.79 -14.17 -26.56
CA HIS A 75 -11.62 -15.02 -26.75
C HIS A 75 -11.28 -15.71 -25.42
N GLY A 76 -11.45 -17.03 -25.35
CA GLY A 76 -11.05 -17.83 -24.20
C GLY A 76 -9.67 -18.47 -24.40
N VAL A 77 -8.85 -18.47 -23.35
CA VAL A 77 -7.54 -19.13 -23.35
C VAL A 77 -7.42 -20.07 -22.17
N ASP A 78 -6.93 -21.28 -22.41
CA ASP A 78 -6.64 -22.26 -21.37
C ASP A 78 -5.35 -23.03 -21.70
N PHE A 79 -4.61 -23.44 -20.68
CA PHE A 79 -3.36 -24.19 -20.86
C PHE A 79 -3.59 -25.68 -21.13
N LEU A 80 -4.80 -26.20 -20.88
CA LEU A 80 -5.15 -27.58 -21.18
C LEU A 80 -5.84 -27.68 -22.55
N ASP A 81 -5.19 -28.35 -23.49
CA ASP A 81 -5.75 -28.70 -24.82
C ASP A 81 -7.16 -29.32 -24.70
N LEU A 82 -7.37 -30.22 -23.73
CA LEU A 82 -8.64 -30.92 -23.53
C LEU A 82 -9.80 -29.96 -23.21
N ASN A 83 -9.55 -28.92 -22.41
CA ASN A 83 -10.52 -27.86 -22.13
C ASN A 83 -10.85 -27.08 -23.40
N VAL A 84 -9.82 -26.66 -24.14
CA VAL A 84 -9.97 -25.89 -25.38
C VAL A 84 -10.74 -26.68 -26.45
N ASN A 85 -10.53 -27.99 -26.55
CA ASN A 85 -11.28 -28.84 -27.49
C ASN A 85 -12.77 -28.90 -27.17
N VAL A 86 -13.14 -28.99 -25.88
CA VAL A 86 -14.54 -28.90 -25.46
C VAL A 86 -15.12 -27.53 -25.82
N CYS A 87 -14.41 -26.44 -25.51
CA CYS A 87 -14.84 -25.08 -25.86
C CYS A 87 -15.06 -24.88 -27.36
N LYS A 88 -14.13 -25.37 -28.20
CA LYS A 88 -14.24 -25.31 -29.66
C LYS A 88 -15.44 -26.11 -30.17
N ALA A 89 -15.71 -27.28 -29.59
CA ALA A 89 -16.87 -28.07 -29.94
C ALA A 89 -18.18 -27.36 -29.56
N LEU A 90 -18.25 -26.74 -28.38
CA LEU A 90 -19.42 -25.98 -27.93
C LEU A 90 -19.65 -24.72 -28.78
N ALA A 91 -18.56 -24.05 -29.19
CA ALA A 91 -18.64 -22.93 -30.13
C ALA A 91 -19.14 -23.37 -31.51
N ALA A 92 -18.71 -24.54 -32.00
CA ALA A 92 -19.16 -25.09 -33.28
C ALA A 92 -20.66 -25.48 -33.27
N GLU A 93 -21.19 -25.90 -32.12
CA GLU A 93 -22.63 -26.14 -31.93
C GLU A 93 -23.44 -24.83 -31.93
N ASN A 94 -22.79 -23.69 -31.66
CA ASN A 94 -23.38 -22.36 -31.61
C ASN A 94 -22.72 -21.40 -32.62
N PRO A 95 -22.83 -21.64 -33.95
CA PRO A 95 -22.05 -20.96 -34.98
C PRO A 95 -22.34 -19.45 -35.10
N LEU A 96 -23.40 -18.95 -34.47
CA LEU A 96 -23.73 -17.52 -34.41
C LEU A 96 -22.92 -16.78 -33.35
N PHE A 97 -22.29 -17.48 -32.41
CA PHE A 97 -21.52 -16.86 -31.35
C PHE A 97 -20.14 -16.42 -31.87
N ALA A 98 -19.78 -15.18 -31.57
CA ALA A 98 -18.45 -14.66 -31.83
C ALA A 98 -17.47 -15.11 -30.74
N ALA A 99 -17.24 -16.44 -30.64
CA ALA A 99 -16.37 -17.04 -29.64
C ALA A 99 -15.20 -17.79 -30.28
N SER A 100 -13.97 -17.46 -29.87
CA SER A 100 -12.74 -18.16 -30.27
C SER A 100 -12.00 -18.70 -29.06
N PHE A 101 -11.32 -19.83 -29.23
CA PHE A 101 -10.59 -20.49 -28.15
C PHE A 101 -9.17 -20.89 -28.56
N GLU A 102 -8.21 -20.58 -27.72
CA GLU A 102 -6.78 -20.83 -27.94
C GLU A 102 -6.19 -21.69 -26.82
N HIS A 103 -5.31 -22.62 -27.20
CA HIS A 103 -4.45 -23.31 -26.24
C HIS A 103 -3.18 -22.48 -26.04
N GLY A 104 -2.99 -21.98 -24.83
CA GLY A 104 -1.87 -21.10 -24.50
C GLY A 104 -1.80 -20.79 -23.01
N THR A 105 -0.67 -20.23 -22.58
CA THR A 105 -0.50 -19.78 -21.18
C THR A 105 -1.04 -18.37 -21.00
N VAL A 106 -1.46 -18.02 -19.78
CA VAL A 106 -1.97 -16.68 -19.47
C VAL A 106 -0.87 -15.63 -19.68
N GLU A 107 0.37 -15.97 -19.32
CA GLU A 107 1.53 -15.08 -19.46
C GLU A 107 1.78 -14.70 -20.92
N ASP A 108 1.84 -15.69 -21.81
CA ASP A 108 2.11 -15.47 -23.24
C ASP A 108 1.02 -14.61 -23.91
N VAL A 109 -0.22 -14.71 -23.43
CA VAL A 109 -1.37 -13.93 -23.94
C VAL A 109 -1.27 -12.47 -23.51
N ILE A 110 -0.94 -12.23 -22.23
CA ILE A 110 -0.79 -10.88 -21.68
C ILE A 110 0.40 -10.16 -22.33
N ASP A 111 1.49 -10.90 -22.61
CA ASP A 111 2.68 -10.34 -23.24
C ASP A 111 2.42 -9.84 -24.67
N ARG A 112 1.66 -10.60 -25.47
CA ARG A 112 1.28 -10.20 -26.84
C ARG A 112 0.08 -9.26 -26.94
N LEU A 113 -0.51 -8.87 -25.81
CA LEU A 113 -1.72 -8.06 -25.77
C LEU A 113 -1.47 -6.67 -26.38
N GLU A 114 -2.36 -6.18 -27.23
CA GLU A 114 -2.30 -4.82 -27.76
C GLU A 114 -3.26 -3.87 -27.01
N PRO A 115 -2.92 -2.58 -26.85
CA PRO A 115 -3.82 -1.61 -26.22
C PRO A 115 -5.16 -1.53 -26.93
N GLY A 116 -6.25 -1.64 -26.16
CA GLY A 116 -7.60 -1.57 -26.69
C GLY A 116 -7.99 -2.77 -27.56
N GLN A 117 -7.27 -3.89 -27.50
CA GLN A 117 -7.66 -5.14 -28.16
C GLN A 117 -8.90 -5.76 -27.49
N TYR A 118 -8.96 -5.70 -26.16
CA TYR A 118 -10.09 -6.17 -25.35
C TYR A 118 -10.56 -5.09 -24.41
N ASP A 119 -11.87 -5.07 -24.16
CA ASP A 119 -12.52 -4.14 -23.26
C ASP A 119 -12.62 -4.73 -21.84
N LEU A 120 -12.97 -6.01 -21.74
CA LEU A 120 -13.16 -6.72 -20.47
C LEU A 120 -12.24 -7.94 -20.39
N VAL A 121 -11.57 -8.13 -19.25
CA VAL A 121 -10.79 -9.33 -18.96
C VAL A 121 -11.45 -10.10 -17.82
N LEU A 122 -11.59 -11.41 -17.97
CA LEU A 122 -11.98 -12.31 -16.89
C LEU A 122 -10.74 -13.08 -16.43
N GLY A 123 -10.53 -13.10 -15.11
CA GLY A 123 -9.43 -13.80 -14.46
C GLY A 123 -9.94 -14.53 -13.24
N LEU A 124 -10.65 -15.63 -13.45
CA LEU A 124 -11.45 -16.26 -12.41
C LEU A 124 -10.72 -17.49 -11.85
N SER A 125 -10.28 -17.42 -10.59
CA SER A 125 -9.61 -18.54 -9.93
C SER A 125 -8.42 -19.11 -10.71
N VAL A 126 -7.64 -18.24 -11.38
CA VAL A 126 -6.49 -18.66 -12.22
C VAL A 126 -5.15 -18.15 -11.69
N PHE A 127 -5.10 -16.90 -11.19
CA PHE A 127 -3.85 -16.22 -10.85
C PHE A 127 -3.06 -16.86 -9.71
N HIS A 128 -3.71 -17.60 -8.81
CA HIS A 128 -3.04 -18.26 -7.69
C HIS A 128 -2.06 -19.36 -8.12
N HIS A 129 -2.33 -20.04 -9.25
CA HIS A 129 -1.38 -20.98 -9.86
C HIS A 129 -0.11 -20.26 -10.33
N LEU A 130 -0.28 -19.08 -10.96
CA LEU A 130 0.84 -18.26 -11.43
C LEU A 130 1.64 -17.69 -10.26
N VAL A 131 0.98 -17.24 -9.19
CA VAL A 131 1.65 -16.73 -7.99
C VAL A 131 2.48 -17.84 -7.34
N HIS A 132 1.93 -19.04 -7.20
CA HIS A 132 2.68 -20.17 -6.64
C HIS A 132 3.89 -20.56 -7.49
N ALA A 133 3.77 -20.48 -8.83
CA ALA A 133 4.84 -20.87 -9.75
C ALA A 133 5.93 -19.79 -9.93
N ARG A 134 5.55 -18.50 -9.96
CA ARG A 134 6.44 -17.38 -10.35
C ARG A 134 6.58 -16.28 -9.31
N GLY A 135 5.81 -16.33 -8.23
CA GLY A 135 5.79 -15.33 -7.17
C GLY A 135 4.87 -14.14 -7.45
N ILE A 136 4.60 -13.38 -6.39
CA ILE A 136 3.64 -12.28 -6.36
C ILE A 136 4.03 -11.15 -7.32
N LEU A 137 5.30 -10.72 -7.29
CA LEU A 137 5.79 -9.60 -8.12
C LEU A 137 5.60 -9.83 -9.62
N SER A 138 5.84 -11.07 -10.08
CA SER A 138 5.65 -11.41 -11.49
C SER A 138 4.19 -11.31 -11.91
N VAL A 139 3.27 -11.72 -11.04
CA VAL A 139 1.83 -11.66 -11.33
C VAL A 139 1.29 -10.23 -11.24
N SER A 140 1.76 -9.44 -10.26
CA SER A 140 1.43 -8.02 -10.19
C SER A 140 1.87 -7.27 -11.46
N GLU A 141 3.01 -7.62 -12.05
CA GLU A 141 3.45 -7.06 -13.33
C GLU A 141 2.55 -7.46 -14.52
N LEU A 142 2.02 -8.69 -14.54
CA LEU A 142 1.01 -9.10 -15.51
C LEU A 142 -0.29 -8.30 -15.33
N CYS A 143 -0.74 -8.11 -14.09
CA CYS A 143 -1.90 -7.28 -13.78
C CYS A 143 -1.70 -5.80 -14.14
N ARG A 144 -0.48 -5.26 -13.99
CA ARG A 144 -0.12 -3.92 -14.47
C ARG A 144 -0.29 -3.83 -15.99
N LYS A 145 0.27 -4.77 -16.75
CA LYS A 145 0.11 -4.82 -18.22
C LYS A 145 -1.36 -4.89 -18.65
N LEU A 146 -2.17 -5.70 -17.95
CA LEU A 146 -3.62 -5.77 -18.19
C LEU A 146 -4.27 -4.39 -17.93
N SER A 147 -3.96 -3.75 -16.81
CA SER A 147 -4.54 -2.45 -16.44
C SER A 147 -4.25 -1.32 -17.43
N GLU A 148 -3.16 -1.41 -18.19
CA GLU A 148 -2.75 -0.42 -19.20
C GLU A 148 -3.38 -0.68 -20.57
N LYS A 149 -3.74 -1.94 -20.86
CA LYS A 149 -4.15 -2.37 -22.19
C LYS A 149 -5.65 -2.64 -22.32
N THR A 150 -6.38 -2.83 -21.21
CA THR A 150 -7.81 -3.12 -21.21
C THR A 150 -8.62 -2.07 -20.44
N ALA A 151 -9.93 -2.00 -20.70
CA ALA A 151 -10.79 -1.02 -20.05
C ALA A 151 -11.15 -1.45 -18.62
N ALA A 152 -11.48 -2.73 -18.40
CA ALA A 152 -11.78 -3.28 -17.08
C ALA A 152 -11.42 -4.77 -16.99
N GLY A 153 -11.39 -5.27 -15.76
CA GLY A 153 -11.25 -6.70 -15.47
C GLY A 153 -12.12 -7.14 -14.30
N VAL A 154 -12.56 -8.39 -14.34
CA VAL A 154 -13.22 -9.08 -13.24
C VAL A 154 -12.37 -10.25 -12.79
N PHE A 155 -11.96 -10.23 -11.53
CA PHE A 155 -10.97 -11.14 -10.99
C PHE A 155 -11.53 -11.87 -9.77
N GLU A 156 -11.49 -13.20 -9.79
CA GLU A 156 -11.76 -14.02 -8.60
C GLU A 156 -10.42 -14.51 -8.06
N LEU A 157 -10.05 -14.08 -6.86
CA LEU A 157 -8.72 -14.35 -6.29
C LEU A 157 -8.82 -15.36 -5.15
N ALA A 158 -7.92 -16.34 -5.16
CA ALA A 158 -7.76 -17.26 -4.05
C ALA A 158 -7.08 -16.56 -2.86
N LEU A 159 -7.25 -17.13 -1.68
CA LEU A 159 -6.84 -16.55 -0.41
C LEU A 159 -5.71 -17.33 0.25
N HIS A 160 -4.84 -16.63 1.00
CA HIS A 160 -3.73 -17.24 1.74
C HIS A 160 -4.22 -18.21 2.83
N GLU A 161 -5.42 -17.97 3.35
CA GLU A 161 -6.05 -18.76 4.41
C GLU A 161 -6.69 -20.07 3.91
N GLU A 162 -6.69 -20.33 2.60
CA GLU A 162 -7.22 -21.58 2.06
C GLU A 162 -6.36 -22.79 2.52
N PRO A 163 -6.98 -23.94 2.87
CA PRO A 163 -6.25 -25.11 3.40
C PRO A 163 -5.62 -25.95 2.27
N LEU A 164 -4.87 -25.30 1.37
CA LEU A 164 -4.30 -25.90 0.17
C LEU A 164 -2.78 -25.63 0.10
N TYR A 165 -2.03 -26.55 -0.52
CA TYR A 165 -0.57 -26.51 -0.52
C TYR A 165 0.04 -25.24 -1.14
N TRP A 166 -0.67 -24.59 -2.06
CA TRP A 166 -0.23 -23.37 -2.73
C TRP A 166 -0.64 -22.08 -1.99
N ALA A 167 -1.56 -22.16 -1.02
CA ALA A 167 -2.09 -20.98 -0.32
C ALA A 167 -1.01 -20.18 0.45
N PRO A 168 -0.01 -20.81 1.10
CA PRO A 168 1.06 -20.08 1.78
C PRO A 168 1.91 -19.18 0.85
N SER A 169 1.89 -19.42 -0.47
CA SER A 169 2.59 -18.60 -1.46
C SER A 169 1.83 -17.32 -1.85
N LEU A 170 0.56 -17.19 -1.45
CA LEU A 170 -0.29 -16.05 -1.78
C LEU A 170 -0.06 -14.86 -0.83
N PRO A 171 -0.35 -13.62 -1.28
CA PRO A 171 -0.30 -12.45 -0.41
C PRO A 171 -1.39 -12.52 0.68
N GLN A 172 -1.13 -11.85 1.80
CA GLN A 172 -2.11 -11.71 2.90
C GLN A 172 -3.38 -10.97 2.44
N ASP A 173 -3.22 -9.91 1.62
CA ASP A 173 -4.35 -9.23 0.99
C ASP A 173 -4.34 -9.52 -0.51
N PRO A 174 -5.34 -10.26 -1.06
CA PRO A 174 -5.40 -10.55 -2.49
C PRO A 174 -5.49 -9.28 -3.37
N ALA A 175 -5.99 -8.16 -2.81
CA ALA A 175 -6.06 -6.89 -3.54
C ALA A 175 -4.68 -6.33 -3.91
N GLU A 176 -3.59 -6.78 -3.28
CA GLU A 176 -2.21 -6.37 -3.57
C GLU A 176 -1.82 -6.65 -5.02
N ILE A 177 -2.27 -7.80 -5.57
CA ILE A 177 -1.98 -8.21 -6.95
C ILE A 177 -2.64 -7.25 -7.96
N LEU A 178 -3.76 -6.63 -7.58
CA LEU A 178 -4.52 -5.69 -8.40
C LEU A 178 -4.19 -4.22 -8.08
N SER A 179 -3.14 -3.95 -7.31
CA SER A 179 -2.79 -2.60 -6.85
C SER A 179 -2.48 -1.61 -7.98
N SER A 180 -2.07 -2.09 -9.15
CA SER A 180 -1.83 -1.27 -10.34
C SER A 180 -3.10 -0.68 -10.94
N TYR A 181 -4.28 -1.25 -10.66
CA TYR A 181 -5.54 -0.66 -11.10
C TYR A 181 -5.88 0.57 -10.23
N ALA A 182 -6.28 1.65 -10.92
CA ALA A 182 -6.67 2.87 -10.23
C ALA A 182 -7.93 2.67 -9.38
N PHE A 183 -8.94 1.99 -9.93
CA PHE A 183 -10.20 1.68 -9.27
C PHE A 183 -10.31 0.18 -8.99
N LEU A 184 -10.69 -0.17 -7.77
CA LEU A 184 -10.94 -1.55 -7.33
C LEU A 184 -12.19 -1.56 -6.44
N ARG A 185 -13.10 -2.52 -6.69
CA ARG A 185 -14.29 -2.76 -5.87
C ARG A 185 -14.49 -4.25 -5.67
N LEU A 186 -14.79 -4.64 -4.43
CA LEU A 186 -15.26 -6.00 -4.11
C LEU A 186 -16.74 -6.12 -4.52
N LEU A 187 -17.03 -6.99 -5.48
CA LEU A 187 -18.41 -7.24 -5.94
C LEU A 187 -19.14 -8.22 -5.02
N SER A 188 -18.44 -9.27 -4.59
CA SER A 188 -19.00 -10.33 -3.75
C SER A 188 -17.90 -11.25 -3.23
N ARG A 189 -18.25 -12.12 -2.28
CA ARG A 189 -17.43 -13.28 -1.88
C ARG A 189 -18.12 -14.55 -2.38
N GLN A 190 -17.36 -15.41 -3.03
CA GLN A 190 -17.83 -16.60 -3.72
C GLN A 190 -17.39 -17.84 -2.97
N GLU A 191 -18.35 -18.69 -2.62
CA GLU A 191 -18.05 -19.98 -2.00
C GLU A 191 -17.27 -20.89 -2.98
N THR A 192 -16.47 -21.78 -2.39
CA THR A 192 -15.69 -22.77 -3.14
C THR A 192 -16.08 -24.17 -2.71
N HIS A 193 -15.91 -25.16 -3.58
CA HIS A 193 -16.07 -26.58 -3.21
C HIS A 193 -14.88 -27.12 -2.41
N LEU A 194 -13.79 -26.34 -2.28
CA LEU A 194 -12.52 -26.76 -1.69
C LEU A 194 -12.47 -26.50 -0.20
N SER A 195 -13.07 -25.41 0.27
CA SER A 195 -13.09 -25.05 1.70
C SER A 195 -14.23 -24.08 2.02
N ALA A 196 -14.47 -23.85 3.32
CA ALA A 196 -15.39 -22.82 3.80
C ALA A 196 -14.92 -21.38 3.52
N VAL A 197 -13.69 -21.20 3.05
CA VAL A 197 -13.13 -19.88 2.73
C VAL A 197 -13.70 -19.41 1.39
N SER A 198 -14.39 -18.25 1.42
CA SER A 198 -15.00 -17.65 0.24
C SER A 198 -14.06 -16.65 -0.44
N ARG A 199 -13.86 -16.84 -1.75
CA ARG A 199 -12.95 -16.05 -2.58
C ARG A 199 -13.57 -14.70 -2.96
N PRO A 200 -12.84 -13.58 -2.84
CA PRO A 200 -13.35 -12.29 -3.30
C PRO A 200 -13.38 -12.22 -4.84
N LEU A 201 -14.49 -11.69 -5.36
CA LEU A 201 -14.66 -11.29 -6.75
C LEU A 201 -14.52 -9.77 -6.86
N TYR A 202 -13.51 -9.30 -7.56
CA TYR A 202 -13.22 -7.89 -7.74
C TYR A 202 -13.60 -7.40 -9.13
N PHE A 203 -14.13 -6.18 -9.20
CA PHE A 203 -14.08 -5.34 -10.39
C PHE A 203 -12.86 -4.41 -10.29
N ALA A 204 -12.04 -4.38 -11.33
CA ALA A 204 -10.86 -3.53 -11.39
C ALA A 204 -10.82 -2.76 -12.71
N SER A 205 -10.45 -1.48 -12.68
CA SER A 205 -10.32 -0.67 -13.89
C SER A 205 -9.41 0.55 -13.66
N SER A 206 -8.73 0.98 -14.71
CA SER A 206 -7.96 2.23 -14.73
C SER A 206 -8.66 3.35 -15.51
N GLN A 207 -9.90 3.12 -15.96
CA GLN A 207 -10.68 4.05 -16.80
C GLN A 207 -12.12 4.26 -16.28
N PHE A 208 -12.67 3.27 -15.58
CA PHE A 208 -14.07 3.25 -15.15
C PHE A 208 -14.21 3.06 -13.64
N TRP A 209 -15.11 3.80 -13.02
CA TRP A 209 -15.58 3.53 -11.66
C TRP A 209 -16.88 2.72 -11.72
N TYR A 210 -17.15 1.94 -10.66
CA TYR A 210 -18.38 1.14 -10.55
C TYR A 210 -18.98 1.24 -9.16
N VAL A 211 -20.10 1.96 -9.00
CA VAL A 211 -20.75 2.23 -7.71
C VAL A 211 -22.25 1.98 -7.82
N ASP A 212 -22.82 1.18 -6.89
CA ASP A 212 -24.24 0.87 -6.79
C ASP A 212 -24.94 0.55 -8.13
N GLY A 213 -24.37 -0.38 -8.90
CA GLY A 213 -24.96 -0.77 -10.19
C GLY A 213 -24.72 0.21 -11.35
N ILE A 214 -24.02 1.34 -11.12
CA ILE A 214 -23.73 2.37 -12.12
C ILE A 214 -22.23 2.41 -12.44
N ILE A 215 -21.90 2.38 -13.74
CA ILE A 215 -20.53 2.55 -14.25
C ILE A 215 -20.43 3.90 -14.96
N GLY A 216 -19.31 4.59 -14.74
CA GLY A 216 -18.94 5.79 -15.51
C GLY A 216 -17.43 5.90 -15.64
N ASP A 217 -16.98 6.78 -16.52
CA ASP A 217 -15.56 7.02 -16.78
C ASP A 217 -14.96 8.02 -15.79
N PHE A 218 -13.64 7.96 -15.64
CA PHE A 218 -12.84 9.00 -15.03
C PHE A 218 -11.57 9.24 -15.86
N THR A 219 -11.10 10.48 -15.88
CA THR A 219 -9.92 10.92 -16.64
C THR A 219 -8.67 10.98 -15.77
N SER A 220 -8.84 11.16 -14.46
CA SER A 220 -7.74 11.23 -13.50
C SER A 220 -8.19 10.79 -12.12
N TRP A 221 -7.23 10.46 -11.26
CA TRP A 221 -7.48 10.11 -9.87
C TRP A 221 -6.30 10.50 -8.98
N THR A 222 -6.54 10.59 -7.67
CA THR A 222 -5.51 10.89 -6.66
C THR A 222 -5.82 10.18 -5.34
N ALA A 223 -4.78 9.85 -4.58
CA ALA A 223 -4.90 9.38 -3.20
C ALA A 223 -4.85 10.52 -2.16
N GLU A 224 -4.58 11.76 -2.59
CA GLU A 224 -4.51 12.94 -1.73
C GLU A 224 -5.72 13.86 -1.95
N SER A 225 -6.31 14.35 -0.86
CA SER A 225 -7.46 15.26 -0.90
C SER A 225 -7.12 16.64 -1.49
N HIS A 226 -5.92 17.14 -1.20
CA HIS A 226 -5.38 18.42 -1.69
C HIS A 226 -3.86 18.49 -1.45
N ALA A 227 -3.17 19.46 -2.05
CA ALA A 227 -1.71 19.64 -1.94
C ALA A 227 -1.21 19.81 -0.49
N HIS A 228 -2.03 20.35 0.41
CA HIS A 228 -1.71 20.43 1.85
C HIS A 228 -2.08 19.18 2.66
N GLY A 229 -2.56 18.11 2.02
CA GLY A 229 -3.07 16.91 2.69
C GLY A 229 -1.97 16.10 3.38
N ARG A 230 -0.72 16.15 2.89
CA ARG A 230 0.50 15.57 3.51
C ARG A 230 0.28 14.18 4.17
N GLY A 231 -0.52 13.29 3.57
CA GLY A 231 -0.78 11.95 4.11
C GLY A 231 -1.71 11.86 5.33
N THR A 232 -2.47 12.91 5.67
CA THR A 232 -3.41 12.95 6.83
C THR A 232 -4.45 11.83 6.86
N HIS A 233 -4.70 11.16 5.74
CA HIS A 233 -5.64 10.05 5.65
C HIS A 233 -4.97 8.68 5.55
N LEU A 234 -3.65 8.56 5.70
CA LEU A 234 -2.91 7.29 5.60
C LEU A 234 -3.21 6.50 4.31
N GLN A 235 -3.42 7.19 3.19
CA GLN A 235 -3.84 6.62 1.90
C GLN A 235 -5.19 5.84 1.94
N SER A 236 -6.00 6.05 2.98
CA SER A 236 -7.32 5.41 3.12
C SER A 236 -8.38 5.91 2.13
N ARG A 237 -8.08 6.95 1.34
CA ARG A 237 -9.03 7.61 0.45
C ARG A 237 -8.48 7.69 -0.97
N ARG A 238 -9.39 7.58 -1.95
CA ARG A 238 -9.11 7.84 -3.37
C ARG A 238 -10.21 8.71 -3.95
N TYR A 239 -9.82 9.63 -4.81
CA TYR A 239 -10.70 10.58 -5.48
C TYR A 239 -10.55 10.41 -6.99
N TYR A 240 -11.66 10.23 -7.70
CA TYR A 240 -11.68 10.03 -9.15
C TYR A 240 -12.46 11.17 -9.79
N PHE A 241 -11.89 11.76 -10.84
CA PHE A 241 -12.43 12.90 -11.55
C PHE A 241 -12.78 12.48 -12.97
N GLY A 242 -14.05 12.55 -13.33
CA GLY A 242 -14.55 12.41 -14.70
C GLY A 242 -15.10 13.73 -15.23
N PRO A 243 -15.53 13.78 -16.50
CA PRO A 243 -16.04 15.00 -17.12
C PRO A 243 -17.30 15.58 -16.45
N GLN A 244 -18.16 14.71 -15.90
CA GLN A 244 -19.42 15.11 -15.27
C GLN A 244 -19.61 14.50 -13.88
N VAL A 245 -18.70 13.64 -13.42
CA VAL A 245 -18.83 12.89 -12.18
C VAL A 245 -17.56 12.99 -11.34
N PHE A 246 -17.75 13.12 -10.03
CA PHE A 246 -16.72 12.97 -9.03
C PHE A 246 -17.04 11.77 -8.15
N VAL A 247 -16.05 10.91 -7.93
CA VAL A 247 -16.19 9.74 -7.06
C VAL A 247 -15.19 9.79 -5.91
N LYS A 248 -15.67 9.61 -4.69
CA LYS A 248 -14.88 9.48 -3.46
C LYS A 248 -14.98 8.03 -2.98
N ARG A 249 -13.83 7.36 -2.85
CA ARG A 249 -13.69 6.04 -2.23
C ARG A 249 -12.97 6.18 -0.90
N MET A 250 -13.47 5.53 0.14
CA MET A 250 -12.85 5.48 1.46
C MET A 250 -12.80 4.03 1.95
N THR A 251 -11.63 3.53 2.35
CA THR A 251 -11.49 2.17 2.88
C THR A 251 -11.84 2.11 4.37
N LEU A 252 -12.46 1.01 4.77
CA LEU A 252 -12.70 0.61 6.16
C LEU A 252 -11.61 -0.31 6.70
N ALA A 253 -10.66 -0.73 5.85
CA ALA A 253 -9.58 -1.65 6.24
C ALA A 253 -8.51 -1.01 7.15
N VAL A 254 -8.52 0.32 7.31
CA VAL A 254 -7.60 1.05 8.20
C VAL A 254 -8.33 1.34 9.51
N GLU A 255 -8.08 0.54 10.54
CA GLU A 255 -8.81 0.56 11.83
C GLU A 255 -8.92 1.98 12.42
N ASP A 256 -7.81 2.71 12.52
CA ASP A 256 -7.76 4.07 13.10
C ASP A 256 -8.60 5.11 12.33
N ARG A 257 -8.99 4.82 11.08
CA ARG A 257 -9.74 5.74 10.20
C ARG A 257 -11.13 5.22 9.84
N ALA A 258 -11.45 3.96 10.12
CA ALA A 258 -12.69 3.32 9.67
C ALA A 258 -13.93 4.06 10.19
N GLU A 259 -14.01 4.34 11.49
CA GLU A 259 -15.14 5.06 12.09
C GLU A 259 -15.28 6.49 11.56
N ILE A 260 -14.16 7.19 11.38
CA ILE A 260 -14.15 8.56 10.86
C ILE A 260 -14.63 8.57 9.40
N ASN A 261 -14.11 7.67 8.57
CA ASN A 261 -14.51 7.53 7.17
C ASN A 261 -16.00 7.17 7.04
N LEU A 262 -16.50 6.26 7.89
CA LEU A 262 -17.92 5.90 7.91
C LEU A 262 -18.80 7.08 8.31
N ARG A 263 -18.43 7.82 9.36
CA ARG A 263 -19.19 8.99 9.81
C ARG A 263 -19.23 10.09 8.74
N GLU A 264 -18.08 10.43 8.16
CA GLU A 264 -18.02 11.42 7.08
C GLU A 264 -18.83 10.99 5.85
N PHE A 265 -18.78 9.71 5.47
CA PHE A 265 -19.59 9.16 4.39
C PHE A 265 -21.09 9.31 4.66
N VAL A 266 -21.55 8.91 5.84
CA VAL A 266 -22.97 9.00 6.23
C VAL A 266 -23.44 10.45 6.20
N ASN A 267 -22.68 11.37 6.78
CA ASN A 267 -22.97 12.80 6.75
C ASN A 267 -23.07 13.34 5.32
N GLU A 268 -22.11 12.97 4.46
CA GLU A 268 -22.07 13.44 3.07
C GLU A 268 -23.28 12.92 2.27
N VAL A 269 -23.65 11.65 2.44
CA VAL A 269 -24.83 11.05 1.80
C VAL A 269 -26.12 11.70 2.30
N GLU A 270 -26.29 11.88 3.61
CA GLU A 270 -27.48 12.48 4.19
C GLU A 270 -27.67 13.92 3.71
N PHE A 271 -26.59 14.72 3.73
CA PHE A 271 -26.62 16.10 3.26
C PHE A 271 -26.96 16.20 1.76
N LEU A 272 -26.28 15.42 0.91
CA LEU A 272 -26.48 15.48 -0.55
C LEU A 272 -27.83 14.89 -1.00
N SER A 273 -28.45 14.04 -0.18
CA SER A 273 -29.78 13.49 -0.45
C SER A 273 -30.88 14.54 -0.24
N ASN A 274 -30.70 15.49 0.69
CA ASN A 274 -31.68 16.52 1.00
C ASN A 274 -31.01 17.84 1.43
N PRO A 275 -30.31 18.54 0.51
CA PRO A 275 -29.65 19.78 0.84
C PRO A 275 -30.68 20.90 1.14
N PRO A 276 -30.35 21.88 2.00
CA PRO A 276 -31.23 23.01 2.28
C PRO A 276 -31.64 23.76 1.01
N LEU A 277 -32.87 24.26 0.97
CA LEU A 277 -33.41 24.97 -0.19
C LEU A 277 -32.52 26.17 -0.56
N GLY A 278 -32.08 26.22 -1.82
CA GLY A 278 -31.22 27.29 -2.34
C GLY A 278 -29.72 27.08 -2.09
N TYR A 279 -29.32 26.01 -1.39
CA TYR A 279 -27.91 25.68 -1.21
C TYR A 279 -27.30 25.11 -2.52
N PRO A 280 -26.12 25.58 -2.97
CA PRO A 280 -25.50 25.14 -4.23
C PRO A 280 -24.78 23.78 -4.08
N ALA A 281 -25.51 22.74 -3.68
CA ALA A 281 -24.98 21.38 -3.54
C ALA A 281 -24.98 20.63 -4.88
N PRO A 282 -23.97 19.79 -5.15
CA PRO A 282 -23.96 18.88 -6.29
C PRO A 282 -25.03 17.78 -6.11
N ARG A 283 -25.47 17.20 -7.22
CA ARG A 283 -26.44 16.10 -7.21
C ARG A 283 -25.75 14.81 -6.79
N LEU A 284 -26.31 14.11 -5.80
CA LEU A 284 -25.94 12.72 -5.50
C LEU A 284 -26.34 11.81 -6.68
N ILE A 285 -25.37 11.05 -7.20
CA ILE A 285 -25.58 10.10 -8.30
C ILE A 285 -25.77 8.69 -7.73
N ALA A 286 -24.85 8.27 -6.87
CA ALA A 286 -24.87 6.94 -6.25
C ALA A 286 -24.11 6.97 -4.93
N SER A 287 -24.49 6.11 -3.99
CA SER A 287 -23.71 5.85 -2.78
C SER A 287 -23.75 4.36 -2.46
N LEU A 288 -22.65 3.83 -1.93
CA LEU A 288 -22.54 2.42 -1.60
C LEU A 288 -21.66 2.24 -0.38
N ASN A 289 -22.18 1.48 0.59
CA ASN A 289 -21.43 1.02 1.75
C ASN A 289 -21.23 -0.50 1.60
N ASP A 290 -20.07 -0.88 1.08
CA ASP A 290 -19.66 -2.28 0.99
C ASP A 290 -18.93 -2.71 2.28
N SER A 291 -18.73 -4.00 2.51
CA SER A 291 -18.08 -4.52 3.73
C SER A 291 -16.62 -4.06 3.92
N ARG A 292 -15.98 -3.53 2.86
CA ARG A 292 -14.56 -3.13 2.84
C ARG A 292 -14.36 -1.65 2.52
N ASP A 293 -15.20 -1.08 1.67
CA ASP A 293 -15.01 0.25 1.09
C ASP A 293 -16.35 1.00 1.03
N LEU A 294 -16.27 2.31 1.18
CA LEU A 294 -17.36 3.26 1.02
C LEU A 294 -17.16 4.02 -0.29
N PHE A 295 -18.21 4.14 -1.09
CA PHE A 295 -18.17 4.85 -2.36
C PHE A 295 -19.28 5.88 -2.44
N LEU A 296 -18.92 7.09 -2.87
CA LEU A 296 -19.85 8.19 -3.11
C LEU A 296 -19.58 8.75 -4.50
N ALA A 297 -20.58 8.72 -5.38
CA ALA A 297 -20.54 9.34 -6.69
C ALA A 297 -21.54 10.52 -6.73
N ARG A 298 -21.07 11.68 -7.17
CA ARG A 298 -21.87 12.91 -7.29
C ARG A 298 -21.54 13.66 -8.58
N SER A 299 -22.37 14.62 -8.95
CA SER A 299 -22.07 15.50 -10.09
C SER A 299 -20.75 16.25 -9.86
N MET A 300 -19.97 16.39 -10.93
CA MET A 300 -18.74 17.18 -10.93
C MET A 300 -19.09 18.67 -10.75
N MET A 301 -18.21 19.39 -10.08
CA MET A 301 -18.26 20.85 -10.01
C MET A 301 -16.95 21.35 -10.61
N ASP A 302 -17.06 22.01 -11.76
CA ASP A 302 -15.90 22.53 -12.46
C ASP A 302 -15.40 23.80 -11.78
N GLY A 303 -14.12 23.81 -11.44
CA GLY A 303 -13.53 24.92 -10.73
C GLY A 303 -12.13 24.63 -10.25
N ARG A 304 -11.58 25.58 -9.51
CA ARG A 304 -10.26 25.53 -8.90
C ARG A 304 -10.38 25.73 -7.40
N LEU A 305 -9.61 24.98 -6.61
CA LEU A 305 -9.57 25.19 -5.17
C LEU A 305 -9.01 26.58 -4.84
N LEU A 306 -9.58 27.27 -3.86
CA LEU A 306 -9.11 28.58 -3.42
C LEU A 306 -7.68 28.51 -2.87
N SER A 307 -7.33 27.43 -2.15
CA SER A 307 -5.94 27.21 -1.70
C SER A 307 -4.96 27.16 -2.88
N GLN A 308 -5.31 26.48 -3.97
CA GLN A 308 -4.48 26.44 -5.18
C GLN A 308 -4.42 27.80 -5.87
N ALA A 309 -5.50 28.59 -5.84
CA ALA A 309 -5.49 29.94 -6.41
C ALA A 309 -4.57 30.88 -5.61
N ILE A 310 -4.54 30.72 -4.28
CA ILE A 310 -3.62 31.44 -3.39
C ILE A 310 -2.16 31.04 -3.67
N ASP A 311 -1.85 29.74 -3.71
CA ASP A 311 -0.48 29.24 -3.90
C ASP A 311 0.13 29.70 -5.23
N ASP A 312 -0.66 29.74 -6.30
CA ASP A 312 -0.22 30.18 -7.62
C ASP A 312 -0.20 31.71 -7.78
N GLY A 313 -0.65 32.47 -6.77
CA GLY A 313 -0.79 33.93 -6.85
C GLY A 313 -1.86 34.41 -7.84
N SER A 314 -2.87 33.58 -8.11
CA SER A 314 -3.98 33.93 -9.00
C SER A 314 -4.83 35.07 -8.43
N ALA A 315 -5.29 35.97 -9.30
CA ALA A 315 -6.17 37.05 -8.86
C ALA A 315 -7.59 36.53 -8.62
N TYR A 316 -8.14 36.85 -7.45
CA TYR A 316 -9.54 36.64 -7.09
C TYR A 316 -10.07 37.83 -6.28
N ASP A 317 -11.39 38.02 -6.30
CA ASP A 317 -12.08 39.01 -5.47
C ASP A 317 -12.36 38.40 -4.09
N ALA A 318 -11.64 38.88 -3.08
CA ALA A 318 -11.77 38.38 -1.72
C ALA A 318 -13.15 38.71 -1.11
N ASP A 319 -13.69 39.90 -1.40
CA ASP A 319 -14.96 40.36 -0.86
C ASP A 319 -16.12 39.52 -1.39
N GLU A 320 -16.09 39.20 -2.68
CA GLU A 320 -17.09 38.35 -3.32
C GLU A 320 -17.05 36.91 -2.79
N ILE A 321 -15.85 36.32 -2.67
CA ILE A 321 -15.69 34.96 -2.12
C ILE A 321 -16.21 34.89 -0.69
N ILE A 322 -15.81 35.83 0.17
CA ILE A 322 -16.23 35.83 1.59
C ILE A 322 -17.75 35.98 1.69
N ALA A 323 -18.36 36.87 0.90
CA ALA A 323 -19.81 37.07 0.90
C ALA A 323 -20.57 35.80 0.48
N GLN A 324 -20.13 35.13 -0.59
CA GLN A 324 -20.79 33.93 -1.12
C GLN A 324 -20.65 32.71 -0.19
N ILE A 325 -19.49 32.55 0.46
CA ILE A 325 -19.30 31.50 1.47
C ILE A 325 -20.13 31.80 2.73
N LEU A 326 -20.18 33.05 3.17
CA LEU A 326 -20.99 33.44 4.32
C LEU A 326 -22.49 33.22 4.06
N GLU A 327 -22.98 33.50 2.86
CA GLU A 327 -24.37 33.18 2.47
C GLU A 327 -24.68 31.68 2.60
N GLN A 328 -23.77 30.81 2.13
CA GLN A 328 -23.90 29.36 2.30
C GLN A 328 -23.92 28.94 3.77
N LEU A 329 -23.04 29.50 4.60
CA LEU A 329 -23.00 29.20 6.04
C LEU A 329 -24.29 29.64 6.75
N VAL A 330 -24.87 30.78 6.36
CA VAL A 330 -26.18 31.23 6.87
C VAL A 330 -27.31 30.28 6.48
N LEU A 331 -27.28 29.74 5.25
CA LEU A 331 -28.27 28.75 4.82
C LEU A 331 -28.17 27.45 5.64
N LEU A 332 -26.96 26.96 5.91
CA LEU A 332 -26.73 25.81 6.78
C LEU A 332 -27.22 26.09 8.20
N GLU A 333 -26.84 27.24 8.77
CA GLU A 333 -27.21 27.63 10.14
C GLU A 333 -28.74 27.66 10.32
N ARG A 334 -29.47 28.22 9.36
CA ARG A 334 -30.94 28.24 9.36
C ARG A 334 -31.58 26.86 9.30
N ALA A 335 -30.89 25.89 8.71
CA ALA A 335 -31.30 24.49 8.67
C ALA A 335 -30.84 23.70 9.90
N GLY A 336 -30.15 24.33 10.87
CA GLY A 336 -29.57 23.65 12.03
C GLY A 336 -28.34 22.81 11.69
N LEU A 337 -27.69 23.07 10.55
CA LEU A 337 -26.50 22.39 10.07
C LEU A 337 -25.29 23.32 10.14
N TYR A 338 -24.11 22.74 10.31
CA TYR A 338 -22.86 23.47 10.41
C TYR A 338 -21.75 22.74 9.66
N HIS A 339 -20.91 23.51 8.95
CA HIS A 339 -19.73 22.97 8.28
C HIS A 339 -18.53 23.04 9.22
N ASN A 340 -17.99 21.90 9.63
CA ASN A 340 -17.02 21.84 10.71
C ASN A 340 -15.56 22.05 10.26
N ASP A 341 -15.30 22.11 8.95
CA ASP A 341 -13.96 22.35 8.38
C ASP A 341 -13.93 23.47 7.33
N VAL A 342 -14.41 24.67 7.67
CA VAL A 342 -14.40 25.79 6.70
C VAL A 342 -12.97 26.32 6.52
N ARG A 343 -12.33 25.97 5.41
CA ARG A 343 -10.92 26.26 5.09
C ARG A 343 -10.72 26.59 3.62
N CYS A 344 -9.61 27.24 3.27
CA CYS A 344 -9.30 27.60 1.88
C CYS A 344 -9.20 26.39 0.93
N TRP A 345 -8.87 25.19 1.42
CA TRP A 345 -8.86 23.95 0.62
C TRP A 345 -10.24 23.30 0.46
N ASN A 346 -11.23 23.71 1.24
CA ASN A 346 -12.63 23.27 1.13
C ASN A 346 -13.52 24.32 0.45
N ILE A 347 -12.91 25.30 -0.22
CA ILE A 347 -13.60 26.29 -1.05
C ILE A 347 -13.18 26.10 -2.50
N LEU A 348 -14.17 25.87 -3.37
CA LEU A 348 -14.00 25.77 -4.81
C LEU A 348 -14.49 27.06 -5.48
N ILE A 349 -13.65 27.67 -6.31
CA ILE A 349 -14.03 28.76 -7.22
C ILE A 349 -14.47 28.11 -8.54
N THR A 350 -15.76 28.16 -8.84
CA THR A 350 -16.32 27.57 -10.06
C THR A 350 -15.89 28.34 -11.31
N SER A 351 -16.10 27.73 -12.47
CA SER A 351 -15.84 28.39 -13.76
C SER A 351 -16.61 29.71 -13.95
N GLU A 352 -17.79 29.84 -13.33
CA GLU A 352 -18.60 31.06 -13.28
C GLU A 352 -18.15 32.06 -12.20
N LYS A 353 -16.96 31.86 -11.62
CA LYS A 353 -16.36 32.66 -10.56
C LYS A 353 -17.17 32.71 -9.26
N ARG A 354 -17.97 31.67 -8.98
CA ARG A 354 -18.68 31.54 -7.70
C ARG A 354 -17.89 30.68 -6.72
N ALA A 355 -17.82 31.07 -5.46
CA ALA A 355 -17.23 30.31 -4.38
C ALA A 355 -18.26 29.34 -3.79
N VAL A 356 -17.93 28.05 -3.73
CA VAL A 356 -18.79 26.99 -3.21
C VAL A 356 -18.02 26.17 -2.18
N LEU A 357 -18.66 25.83 -1.06
CA LEU A 357 -18.10 24.91 -0.08
C LEU A 357 -18.16 23.47 -0.61
N ILE A 358 -17.07 22.73 -0.42
CA ILE A 358 -16.94 21.30 -0.74
C ILE A 358 -16.61 20.51 0.53
N ASP A 359 -16.51 19.19 0.39
CA ASP A 359 -16.30 18.22 1.49
C ASP A 359 -17.47 18.18 2.49
N TYR A 360 -18.65 17.87 1.97
CA TYR A 360 -19.89 17.86 2.76
C TYR A 360 -19.92 16.79 3.87
N GLY A 361 -18.96 15.86 3.91
CA GLY A 361 -18.78 14.95 5.06
C GLY A 361 -18.44 15.67 6.36
N ALA A 362 -17.91 16.91 6.28
CA ALA A 362 -17.68 17.78 7.42
C ALA A 362 -18.95 18.52 7.90
N ILE A 363 -20.09 18.38 7.21
CA ILE A 363 -21.35 18.98 7.64
C ILE A 363 -22.03 18.09 8.68
N SER A 364 -22.47 18.67 9.78
CA SER A 364 -23.23 17.97 10.81
C SER A 364 -24.18 18.89 11.56
N ASN A 365 -25.01 18.34 12.45
CA ASN A 365 -25.83 19.10 13.39
C ASN A 365 -25.03 19.60 14.62
N ASN A 366 -23.75 19.24 14.74
CA ASN A 366 -22.89 19.67 15.83
C ASN A 366 -22.18 20.97 15.44
N ALA A 367 -22.41 22.03 16.20
CA ALA A 367 -21.83 23.36 15.98
C ALA A 367 -20.40 23.47 16.55
N ALA A 368 -19.51 22.55 16.20
CA ALA A 368 -18.12 22.51 16.68
C ALA A 368 -17.13 22.19 15.54
N ASP A 369 -16.06 22.96 15.44
CA ASP A 369 -15.01 22.76 14.43
C ASP A 369 -14.27 21.42 14.62
N CYS A 370 -13.88 20.76 13.53
CA CYS A 370 -13.24 19.46 13.56
C CYS A 370 -11.76 19.50 14.00
N SER A 371 -11.14 20.68 13.96
CA SER A 371 -9.80 20.87 14.51
C SER A 371 -9.90 21.05 16.03
N TRP A 372 -10.25 22.22 16.55
CA TRP A 372 -10.24 22.46 18.02
C TRP A 372 -10.84 23.79 18.50
N LEU A 373 -11.21 24.68 17.58
CA LEU A 373 -11.87 25.92 17.94
C LEU A 373 -13.32 25.53 18.12
N GLU A 374 -13.75 25.27 19.36
CA GLU A 374 -15.17 24.99 19.66
C GLU A 374 -16.10 26.03 19.02
N ASP A 375 -15.59 27.23 18.74
CA ASP A 375 -16.23 28.33 18.02
C ASP A 375 -15.96 28.29 16.48
N LEU A 376 -16.95 27.80 15.73
CA LEU A 376 -16.97 27.79 14.26
C LEU A 376 -16.83 29.18 13.63
N LEU A 377 -17.40 30.21 14.27
CA LEU A 377 -17.33 31.57 13.77
C LEU A 377 -15.90 32.06 13.82
N PHE A 378 -15.21 31.82 14.94
CA PHE A 378 -13.80 32.17 15.09
C PHE A 378 -12.93 31.46 14.05
N SER A 379 -13.19 30.18 13.80
CA SER A 379 -12.53 29.42 12.73
C SER A 379 -12.74 30.06 11.35
N PHE A 380 -13.97 30.51 11.05
CA PHE A 380 -14.27 31.22 9.81
C PHE A 380 -13.55 32.58 9.72
N LEU A 381 -13.38 33.33 10.82
CA LEU A 381 -12.64 34.60 10.81
C LEU A 381 -11.16 34.42 10.44
N ILE A 382 -10.53 33.33 10.88
CA ILE A 382 -9.17 32.98 10.43
C ILE A 382 -9.18 32.68 8.92
N THR A 383 -10.23 32.04 8.40
CA THR A 383 -10.37 31.78 6.96
C THR A 383 -10.52 33.08 6.19
N VAL A 384 -11.32 34.03 6.69
CA VAL A 384 -11.42 35.38 6.11
C VAL A 384 -10.05 36.06 6.05
N LYS A 385 -9.26 36.00 7.12
CA LYS A 385 -7.90 36.53 7.14
C LYS A 385 -7.01 35.88 6.07
N GLU A 386 -7.01 34.55 5.96
CA GLU A 386 -6.24 33.82 4.94
C GLU A 386 -6.61 34.23 3.51
N ILE A 387 -7.91 34.44 3.26
CA ILE A 387 -8.42 34.89 1.95
C ILE A 387 -7.95 36.31 1.64
N LEU A 388 -7.99 37.22 2.61
CA LEU A 388 -7.59 38.62 2.45
C LEU A 388 -6.07 38.78 2.30
N GLU A 389 -5.30 38.05 3.10
CA GLU A 389 -3.82 38.07 3.05
C GLU A 389 -3.25 37.27 1.88
N ARG A 390 -4.10 36.50 1.18
CA ARG A 390 -3.69 35.56 0.13
C ARG A 390 -2.59 34.62 0.60
N ARG A 391 -2.78 34.05 1.79
CA ARG A 391 -1.82 33.15 2.41
C ARG A 391 -2.56 32.06 3.18
N VAL A 392 -2.36 30.82 2.76
CA VAL A 392 -2.86 29.66 3.50
C VAL A 392 -1.90 29.36 4.66
N VAL A 393 -2.43 29.31 5.88
CA VAL A 393 -1.66 28.91 7.06
C VAL A 393 -1.56 27.38 7.08
N CYS A 394 -0.35 26.85 7.32
CA CYS A 394 -0.14 25.42 7.41
C CYS A 394 -0.94 24.83 8.58
N SER A 395 -1.76 23.82 8.30
CA SER A 395 -2.62 23.13 9.28
C SER A 395 -1.92 22.03 10.06
N SER A 396 -0.61 21.84 9.88
CA SER A 396 0.18 20.85 10.61
C SER A 396 0.99 21.52 11.73
N PRO A 397 0.92 21.01 12.97
CA PRO A 397 0.10 19.87 13.42
C PRO A 397 -1.37 20.24 13.68
N SER A 398 -1.72 21.52 13.68
CA SER A 398 -3.10 22.03 13.75
C SER A 398 -3.12 23.54 13.41
N ARG A 399 -4.28 24.11 13.07
CA ARG A 399 -4.38 25.47 12.53
C ARG A 399 -4.12 26.55 13.58
N GLU A 400 -3.08 27.35 13.36
CA GLU A 400 -2.65 28.44 14.25
C GLU A 400 -3.78 29.47 14.52
N PRO A 401 -4.10 29.83 15.78
CA PRO A 401 -5.13 30.81 16.13
C PRO A 401 -4.58 32.24 15.98
N ALA A 402 -4.02 32.56 14.81
CA ALA A 402 -3.39 33.84 14.54
C ALA A 402 -4.37 34.82 13.89
N LEU A 403 -5.14 35.53 14.71
CA LEU A 403 -6.05 36.58 14.27
C LEU A 403 -5.60 37.93 14.81
N ASP A 404 -5.01 38.74 13.95
CA ASP A 404 -4.75 40.16 14.23
C ASP A 404 -5.79 40.99 13.49
N PHE A 405 -6.67 41.65 14.24
CA PHE A 405 -7.75 42.46 13.67
C PHE A 405 -7.25 43.77 13.08
N THR A 406 -6.08 44.24 13.50
CA THR A 406 -5.53 45.53 13.07
C THR A 406 -4.93 45.49 11.68
N THR A 407 -4.58 44.30 11.18
CA THR A 407 -4.06 44.10 9.82
C THR A 407 -5.17 43.94 8.78
N LEU A 408 -6.42 43.77 9.21
CA LEU A 408 -7.56 43.58 8.32
C LEU A 408 -8.03 44.92 7.72
N PRO A 409 -8.58 44.91 6.49
CA PRO A 409 -9.21 46.10 5.91
C PRO A 409 -10.33 46.65 6.80
N ALA A 410 -10.53 47.97 6.75
CA ALA A 410 -11.45 48.70 7.64
C ALA A 410 -12.86 48.09 7.70
N ARG A 411 -13.40 47.65 6.55
CA ARG A 411 -14.69 46.95 6.45
C ARG A 411 -14.78 45.73 7.38
N TYR A 412 -13.79 44.83 7.31
CA TYR A 412 -13.77 43.62 8.12
C TYR A 412 -13.49 43.93 9.60
N CYS A 413 -12.57 44.85 9.86
CA CYS A 413 -12.27 45.30 11.22
C CYS A 413 -13.53 45.88 11.90
N ASN A 414 -14.25 46.80 11.24
CA ASN A 414 -15.49 47.39 11.75
C ASN A 414 -16.59 46.33 11.96
N ALA A 415 -16.77 45.42 11.01
CA ALA A 415 -17.76 44.35 11.12
C ALA A 415 -17.47 43.44 12.31
N PHE A 416 -16.21 43.05 12.51
CA PHE A 416 -15.80 42.16 13.59
C PHE A 416 -15.94 42.87 14.95
N VAL A 417 -15.54 44.15 15.01
CA VAL A 417 -15.79 45.01 16.17
C VAL A 417 -17.27 45.05 16.53
N ALA A 418 -18.15 45.30 15.57
CA ALA A 418 -19.60 45.36 15.81
C ALA A 418 -20.17 43.99 16.24
N LEU A 419 -19.68 42.90 15.65
CA LEU A 419 -20.09 41.53 15.99
C LEU A 419 -19.76 41.19 17.45
N PHE A 420 -18.53 41.44 17.89
CA PHE A 420 -18.09 41.14 19.25
C PHE A 420 -18.56 42.14 20.30
N GLY A 421 -19.00 43.33 19.89
CA GLY A 421 -19.65 44.32 20.76
C GLY A 421 -21.10 43.98 21.12
N GLN A 422 -21.70 42.97 20.47
CA GLN A 422 -23.08 42.55 20.76
C GLN A 422 -23.15 41.78 22.10
N ASN A 423 -24.06 42.20 22.98
CA ASN A 423 -24.33 41.54 24.26
C ASN A 423 -25.21 40.29 24.07
N ARG A 424 -24.78 39.35 23.23
CA ARG A 424 -25.49 38.08 22.95
C ARG A 424 -24.66 36.89 23.44
N SER A 425 -25.34 35.88 23.97
CA SER A 425 -24.72 34.64 24.47
C SER A 425 -24.18 33.73 23.35
N GLN A 426 -24.72 33.85 22.13
CA GLN A 426 -24.28 33.11 20.94
C GLN A 426 -24.11 34.05 19.75
N LEU A 427 -22.93 34.01 19.14
CA LEU A 427 -22.63 34.69 17.88
C LEU A 427 -22.98 33.75 16.72
N THR A 428 -23.54 34.30 15.65
CA THR A 428 -24.01 33.51 14.50
C THR A 428 -23.46 34.04 13.18
N PHE A 429 -23.45 33.19 12.13
CA PHE A 429 -23.07 33.62 10.78
C PHE A 429 -24.07 34.65 10.23
N ALA A 430 -25.36 34.50 10.56
CA ALA A 430 -26.38 35.48 10.18
C ALA A 430 -26.10 36.87 10.78
N LEU A 431 -25.63 36.93 12.03
CA LEU A 431 -25.24 38.19 12.66
C LEU A 431 -23.97 38.78 12.01
N LEU A 432 -22.97 37.94 11.72
CA LEU A 432 -21.77 38.38 11.00
C LEU A 432 -22.11 38.97 9.63
N GLN A 433 -23.04 38.36 8.90
CA GLN A 433 -23.50 38.86 7.61
C GLN A 433 -24.13 40.25 7.73
N GLN A 434 -24.97 40.48 8.74
CA GLN A 434 -25.55 41.79 9.02
C GLN A 434 -24.49 42.84 9.37
N CYS A 435 -23.51 42.49 10.20
CA CYS A 435 -22.41 43.39 10.56
C CYS A 435 -21.56 43.78 9.33
N LEU A 436 -21.28 42.83 8.42
CA LEU A 436 -20.53 43.10 7.18
C LEU A 436 -21.30 43.99 6.19
N GLN A 437 -22.64 43.92 6.17
CA GLN A 437 -23.48 44.81 5.36
C GLN A 437 -23.54 46.24 5.90
N GLN A 438 -23.31 46.43 7.20
CA GLN A 438 -23.35 47.72 7.89
C GLN A 438 -21.96 48.32 8.14
N ALA A 439 -20.89 47.62 7.74
CA ALA A 439 -19.51 47.94 8.09
C ALA A 439 -18.98 49.28 7.52
N ASP A 440 -19.60 49.77 6.45
CA ASP A 440 -19.27 51.05 5.81
C ASP A 440 -19.97 52.25 6.51
N ALA A 441 -20.87 51.99 7.48
CA ALA A 441 -21.46 53.02 8.33
C ALA A 441 -20.48 53.42 9.45
N ALA A 442 -20.68 54.61 10.04
CA ALA A 442 -19.83 55.18 11.09
C ALA A 442 -19.54 54.17 12.23
N PRO A 443 -18.33 54.19 12.83
CA PRO A 443 -17.87 53.15 13.74
C PRO A 443 -18.86 52.95 14.90
N ALA A 444 -19.31 51.71 15.05
CA ALA A 444 -20.07 51.23 16.20
C ALA A 444 -19.26 51.45 17.49
N PRO A 445 -19.90 51.53 18.67
CA PRO A 445 -19.20 51.66 19.95
C PRO A 445 -18.09 50.62 20.08
N LEU A 446 -16.93 51.07 20.56
CA LEU A 446 -15.72 50.25 20.72
C LEU A 446 -16.06 48.98 21.51
N PRO A 447 -15.64 47.80 21.03
CA PRO A 447 -15.98 46.55 21.66
C PRO A 447 -15.20 46.40 22.97
N GLU A 448 -15.63 45.45 23.81
CA GLU A 448 -14.72 44.93 24.83
C GLU A 448 -13.59 44.14 24.15
N TRP A 449 -12.53 44.81 23.68
CA TRP A 449 -11.33 44.15 23.14
C TRP A 449 -10.81 43.03 24.07
N ALA A 450 -11.02 43.18 25.38
CA ALA A 450 -10.72 42.19 26.40
C ALA A 450 -11.45 40.84 26.23
N SER A 451 -12.65 40.80 25.65
CA SER A 451 -13.39 39.55 25.42
C SER A 451 -12.82 38.77 24.22
N ILE A 452 -12.43 39.50 23.17
CA ILE A 452 -11.83 38.95 21.96
C ILE A 452 -10.44 38.37 22.26
N TYR A 453 -9.57 39.15 22.93
CA TYR A 453 -8.24 38.67 23.31
C TYR A 453 -8.28 37.52 24.30
N ARG A 454 -9.33 37.43 25.14
CA ARG A 454 -9.54 36.27 26.02
C ARG A 454 -9.86 35.00 25.22
N ARG A 455 -10.76 35.07 24.24
CA ARG A 455 -11.06 33.94 23.34
C ARG A 455 -9.83 33.49 22.55
N LEU A 456 -9.03 34.44 22.06
CA LEU A 456 -7.73 34.18 21.44
C LEU A 456 -6.74 33.49 22.38
N HIS A 457 -6.70 33.92 23.65
CA HIS A 457 -5.86 33.32 24.67
C HIS A 457 -6.27 31.88 24.97
N ASP A 458 -7.57 31.64 25.17
CA ASP A 458 -8.12 30.31 25.41
C ASP A 458 -7.84 29.38 24.21
N ALA A 459 -8.02 29.88 22.98
CA ALA A 459 -7.66 29.16 21.76
C ALA A 459 -6.16 28.82 21.69
N LEU A 460 -5.28 29.72 22.13
CA LEU A 460 -3.83 29.49 22.18
C LEU A 460 -3.43 28.47 23.26
N LEU A 461 -4.16 28.41 24.38
CA LEU A 461 -3.96 27.37 25.40
C LEU A 461 -4.34 25.99 24.87
N VAL A 462 -5.50 25.88 24.21
CA VAL A 462 -5.93 24.66 23.51
C VAL A 462 -4.91 24.29 22.42
N TYR A 463 -4.40 25.30 21.69
CA TYR A 463 -3.35 25.13 20.68
C TYR A 463 -2.13 24.40 21.23
N ASN A 464 -1.60 24.93 22.33
CA ASN A 464 -0.41 24.43 22.99
C ASN A 464 -0.62 23.03 23.63
N ALA A 465 -1.80 22.78 24.20
CA ALA A 465 -2.12 21.49 24.81
C ALA A 465 -2.10 20.35 23.77
N ARG A 466 -2.71 20.57 22.61
CA ARG A 466 -2.75 19.55 21.56
C ARG A 466 -1.43 19.44 20.80
N LEU A 467 -0.70 20.53 20.60
CA LEU A 467 0.71 20.42 20.20
C LEU A 467 1.44 19.46 21.14
N SER A 468 1.31 19.65 22.45
CA SER A 468 1.95 18.77 23.44
C SER A 468 1.49 17.32 23.33
N ALA A 469 0.21 17.06 23.06
CA ALA A 469 -0.32 15.71 22.82
C ALA A 469 0.29 15.05 21.57
N VAL A 470 0.33 15.77 20.44
CA VAL A 470 0.97 15.29 19.20
C VAL A 470 2.44 14.96 19.46
N HIS A 471 3.15 15.79 20.23
CA HIS A 471 4.54 15.50 20.61
C HIS A 471 4.68 14.21 21.43
N ILE A 472 3.78 13.97 22.39
CA ILE A 472 3.78 12.74 23.19
C ILE A 472 3.56 11.52 22.28
N GLU A 473 2.61 11.61 21.36
CA GLU A 473 2.32 10.56 20.38
C GLU A 473 3.51 10.31 19.44
N THR A 474 4.21 11.36 18.99
CA THR A 474 5.41 11.19 18.15
C THR A 474 6.54 10.51 18.91
N GLU A 475 6.72 10.83 20.20
CA GLU A 475 7.72 10.16 21.05
C GLU A 475 7.37 8.69 21.28
N HIS A 476 6.08 8.36 21.48
CA HIS A 476 5.61 6.97 21.55
C HIS A 476 5.93 6.21 20.26
N HIS A 477 5.59 6.78 19.10
CA HIS A 477 5.93 6.20 17.80
C HIS A 477 7.44 6.01 17.64
N ARG A 478 8.26 6.94 18.15
CA ARG A 478 9.73 6.81 18.12
C ARG A 478 10.23 5.63 18.95
N VAL A 479 9.70 5.46 20.15
CA VAL A 479 10.05 4.33 21.04
C VAL A 479 9.63 3.01 20.40
N GLU A 480 8.44 2.96 19.80
CA GLU A 480 7.96 1.77 19.09
C GLU A 480 8.81 1.47 17.86
N LEU A 481 9.16 2.50 17.07
CA LEU A 481 10.05 2.36 15.91
C LEU A 481 11.43 1.83 16.31
N ALA A 482 11.98 2.31 17.43
CA ALA A 482 13.24 1.81 17.99
C ALA A 482 13.13 0.35 18.44
N ALA A 483 12.01 -0.03 19.07
CA ALA A 483 11.75 -1.42 19.45
C ALA A 483 11.61 -2.34 18.23
N ARG A 484 10.90 -1.90 17.18
CA ARG A 484 10.79 -2.61 15.90
C ARG A 484 12.16 -2.76 15.22
N GLY A 485 12.98 -1.71 15.24
CA GLY A 485 14.37 -1.76 14.76
C GLY A 485 15.22 -2.80 15.50
N ALA A 486 15.12 -2.84 16.83
CA ALA A 486 15.81 -3.84 17.64
C ALA A 486 15.33 -5.28 17.36
N ALA A 487 14.03 -5.47 17.12
CA ALA A 487 13.48 -6.77 16.75
C ALA A 487 14.00 -7.26 15.39
N ILE A 488 14.14 -6.36 14.40
CA ILE A 488 14.72 -6.68 13.08
C ILE A 488 16.17 -7.15 13.23
N GLU A 489 16.98 -6.50 14.07
CA GLU A 489 18.36 -6.96 14.32
C GLU A 489 18.38 -8.34 14.99
N HIS A 490 17.47 -8.63 15.92
CA HIS A 490 17.35 -9.98 16.49
C HIS A 490 16.97 -11.04 15.44
N PHE A 491 16.07 -10.71 14.50
CA PHE A 491 15.75 -11.60 13.39
C PHE A 491 16.94 -11.82 12.45
N ARG A 492 17.76 -10.79 12.22
CA ARG A 492 18.98 -10.87 11.42
C ARG A 492 20.03 -11.78 12.08
N GLU A 493 20.21 -11.67 13.38
CA GLU A 493 21.09 -12.56 14.14
C GLU A 493 20.62 -14.02 14.09
N SER A 494 19.30 -14.25 14.12
CA SER A 494 18.72 -15.58 13.98
C SER A 494 18.97 -16.15 12.58
N ALA A 495 18.66 -15.38 11.53
CA ALA A 495 18.90 -15.76 10.13
C ALA A 495 20.37 -16.09 9.85
N SER A 496 21.31 -15.33 10.43
CA SER A 496 22.76 -15.61 10.35
C SER A 496 23.14 -16.95 11.01
N LYS A 497 22.51 -17.31 12.14
CA LYS A 497 22.71 -18.63 12.76
C LYS A 497 22.14 -19.75 11.90
N GLU A 498 20.98 -19.55 11.27
CA GLU A 498 20.40 -20.52 10.34
C GLU A 498 21.27 -20.70 9.08
N GLN A 499 21.83 -19.63 8.52
CA GLN A 499 22.84 -19.71 7.44
C GLN A 499 24.07 -20.52 7.85
N GLY A 500 24.57 -20.34 9.08
CA GLY A 500 25.66 -21.16 9.61
C GLY A 500 25.31 -22.66 9.71
N ARG A 501 24.04 -22.99 10.00
CA ARG A 501 23.57 -24.39 10.01
C ARG A 501 23.46 -24.98 8.61
N ILE A 502 23.02 -24.18 7.61
CA ILE A 502 23.01 -24.60 6.20
C ILE A 502 24.43 -24.96 5.74
N GLN A 503 25.42 -24.09 6.00
CA GLN A 503 26.82 -24.37 5.62
C GLN A 503 27.37 -25.67 6.24
N LEU A 504 26.98 -25.97 7.48
CA LEU A 504 27.37 -27.22 8.13
C LEU A 504 26.72 -28.44 7.46
N LEU A 505 25.44 -28.36 7.11
CA LEU A 505 24.72 -29.42 6.41
C LEU A 505 25.29 -29.64 5.00
N GLU A 506 25.63 -28.58 4.27
CA GLU A 506 26.28 -28.67 2.96
C GLU A 506 27.64 -29.39 3.03
N GLN A 507 28.44 -29.11 4.06
CA GLN A 507 29.70 -29.82 4.30
C GLN A 507 29.48 -31.32 4.59
N GLN A 508 28.44 -31.65 5.36
CA GLN A 508 28.07 -33.05 5.64
C GLN A 508 27.60 -33.79 4.39
N ILE A 509 26.79 -33.13 3.55
CA ILE A 509 26.33 -33.66 2.26
C ILE A 509 27.52 -33.95 1.35
N ALA A 510 28.44 -33.00 1.19
CA ALA A 510 29.63 -33.16 0.35
C ALA A 510 30.55 -34.30 0.86
N ALA A 511 30.72 -34.44 2.17
CA ALA A 511 31.48 -35.53 2.77
C ALA A 511 30.81 -36.90 2.55
N SER A 512 29.48 -36.97 2.63
CA SER A 512 28.71 -38.18 2.35
C SER A 512 28.79 -38.57 0.86
N GLU A 513 28.65 -37.61 -0.06
CA GLU A 513 28.76 -37.83 -1.51
C GLU A 513 30.13 -38.39 -1.90
N SER A 514 31.21 -37.82 -1.36
CA SER A 514 32.58 -38.30 -1.55
C SER A 514 32.76 -39.75 -1.06
N ARG A 515 32.15 -40.09 0.08
CA ARG A 515 32.19 -41.43 0.65
C ARG A 515 31.38 -42.45 -0.17
N CYS A 516 30.20 -42.08 -0.66
CA CYS A 516 29.42 -42.93 -1.56
C CYS A 516 30.18 -43.24 -2.85
N GLN A 517 30.78 -42.23 -3.48
CA GLN A 517 31.59 -42.43 -4.71
C GLN A 517 32.74 -43.41 -4.49
N GLN A 518 33.45 -43.28 -3.37
CA GLN A 518 34.55 -44.20 -3.05
C GLN A 518 34.06 -45.65 -2.88
N LEU A 519 32.94 -45.85 -2.18
CA LEU A 519 32.36 -47.18 -1.96
C LEU A 519 31.80 -47.78 -3.25
N GLU A 520 31.22 -46.97 -4.13
CA GLU A 520 30.76 -47.39 -5.47
C GLU A 520 31.94 -47.84 -6.34
N GLU A 521 33.02 -47.06 -6.40
CA GLU A 521 34.24 -47.45 -7.12
C GLU A 521 34.84 -48.76 -6.60
N ASP A 522 34.86 -48.94 -5.28
CA ASP A 522 35.41 -50.14 -4.66
C ASP A 522 34.50 -51.36 -4.89
N SER A 523 33.18 -51.17 -4.89
CA SER A 523 32.21 -52.19 -5.29
C SER A 523 32.36 -52.60 -6.75
N GLU A 524 32.55 -51.64 -7.67
CA GLU A 524 32.79 -51.91 -9.10
C GLU A 524 34.10 -52.69 -9.32
N LYS A 525 35.18 -52.33 -8.61
CA LYS A 525 36.45 -53.06 -8.65
C LYS A 525 36.28 -54.51 -8.19
N LEU A 526 35.57 -54.73 -7.08
CA LEU A 526 35.29 -56.06 -6.55
C LEU A 526 34.42 -56.88 -7.50
N ALA A 527 33.40 -56.27 -8.11
CA ALA A 527 32.54 -56.93 -9.09
C ALA A 527 33.31 -57.32 -10.38
N ALA A 528 34.16 -56.43 -10.87
CA ALA A 528 35.03 -56.70 -12.02
C ALA A 528 36.03 -57.83 -11.72
N TRP A 529 36.62 -57.83 -10.53
CA TRP A 529 37.53 -58.87 -10.07
C TRP A 529 36.82 -60.23 -9.96
N ALA A 530 35.63 -60.28 -9.35
CA ALA A 530 34.80 -61.49 -9.26
C ALA A 530 34.42 -62.05 -10.65
N LYS A 531 34.13 -61.19 -11.62
CA LYS A 531 33.84 -61.57 -13.01
C LYS A 531 35.09 -62.13 -13.74
N GLY A 532 36.27 -61.59 -13.44
CA GLY A 532 37.55 -62.11 -13.93
C GLY A 532 37.82 -63.53 -13.45
N LEU A 533 37.60 -63.78 -12.15
CA LEU A 533 37.71 -65.12 -11.56
C LEU A 533 36.69 -66.10 -12.17
N GLU A 534 35.46 -65.65 -12.45
CA GLU A 534 34.45 -66.48 -13.12
C GLU A 534 34.87 -66.93 -14.53
N ALA A 535 35.47 -66.03 -15.31
CA ALA A 535 35.97 -66.38 -16.63
C ALA A 535 37.12 -67.41 -16.56
N GLN A 536 38.00 -67.29 -15.56
CA GLN A 536 39.10 -68.23 -15.33
C GLN A 536 38.60 -69.61 -14.87
N ALA A 537 37.64 -69.65 -13.95
CA ALA A 537 37.03 -70.90 -13.48
C ALA A 537 36.32 -71.66 -14.62
N ILE A 538 35.56 -70.96 -15.48
CA ILE A 538 34.88 -71.57 -16.64
C ILE A 538 35.91 -72.15 -17.63
N ALA A 539 37.00 -71.43 -17.90
CA ALA A 539 38.06 -71.92 -18.78
C ALA A 539 38.74 -73.17 -18.20
N SER A 540 39.09 -73.15 -16.92
CA SER A 540 39.74 -74.27 -16.23
C SER A 540 38.82 -75.50 -16.13
N ASN A 541 37.51 -75.32 -15.93
CA ASN A 541 36.57 -76.44 -15.86
C ASN A 541 36.43 -77.14 -17.23
N ARG A 542 36.43 -76.37 -18.33
CA ARG A 542 36.45 -76.93 -19.69
C ARG A 542 37.71 -77.75 -19.98
N GLU A 543 38.87 -77.30 -19.47
CA GLU A 543 40.13 -78.06 -19.59
C GLU A 543 40.11 -79.34 -18.74
N SER A 544 39.51 -79.29 -17.55
CA SER A 544 39.32 -80.48 -16.70
C SER A 544 38.38 -81.50 -17.34
N GLU A 545 37.24 -81.07 -17.89
CA GLU A 545 36.31 -81.94 -18.63
C GLU A 545 36.96 -82.59 -19.85
N ALA A 546 37.76 -81.83 -20.62
CA ALA A 546 38.51 -82.34 -21.77
C ALA A 546 39.61 -83.34 -21.36
N SER A 547 40.14 -83.23 -20.15
CA SER A 547 41.14 -84.14 -19.61
C SER A 547 40.49 -85.41 -19.03
N ALA A 548 39.35 -85.28 -18.34
CA ALA A 548 38.56 -86.41 -17.87
C ALA A 548 38.03 -87.29 -19.02
N ALA A 549 37.59 -86.66 -20.13
CA ALA A 549 37.19 -87.39 -21.34
C ALA A 549 38.33 -88.21 -21.95
N ARG A 550 39.57 -87.69 -21.91
CA ARG A 550 40.77 -88.41 -22.36
C ARG A 550 41.09 -89.61 -21.46
N VAL A 551 40.98 -89.45 -20.14
CA VAL A 551 41.19 -90.56 -19.18
C VAL A 551 40.19 -91.68 -19.39
N SER A 552 38.89 -91.35 -19.53
CA SER A 552 37.83 -92.35 -19.76
C SER A 552 38.02 -93.14 -21.05
N GLY A 553 38.47 -92.49 -22.14
CA GLY A 553 38.81 -93.16 -23.40
C GLY A 553 39.95 -94.18 -23.24
N LEU A 554 41.02 -93.79 -22.54
CA LEU A 554 42.18 -94.65 -22.29
C LEU A 554 41.88 -95.81 -21.32
N GLU A 555 40.98 -95.63 -20.37
CA GLU A 555 40.50 -96.71 -19.49
C GLU A 555 39.71 -97.76 -20.27
N SER A 556 38.92 -97.34 -21.27
CA SER A 556 38.23 -98.25 -22.19
C SER A 556 39.22 -99.06 -23.04
N ASP A 557 40.26 -98.41 -23.57
CA ASP A 557 41.34 -99.08 -24.30
C ASP A 557 42.09 -100.09 -23.43
N ARG A 558 42.37 -99.73 -22.16
CA ARG A 558 42.99 -100.63 -21.18
C ARG A 558 42.11 -101.86 -20.89
N ALA A 559 40.80 -101.69 -20.77
CA ALA A 559 39.88 -102.81 -20.57
C ALA A 559 39.81 -103.74 -21.80
N ALA A 560 39.83 -103.19 -23.01
CA ALA A 560 39.87 -103.95 -24.25
C ALA A 560 41.17 -104.78 -24.41
N VAL A 561 42.31 -104.21 -24.02
CA VAL A 561 43.60 -104.91 -24.06
C VAL A 561 43.70 -105.96 -22.95
N ALA A 562 43.17 -105.72 -21.75
CA ALA A 562 43.11 -106.72 -20.68
C ALA A 562 42.29 -107.97 -21.10
N ALA A 563 41.19 -107.77 -21.83
CA ALA A 563 40.43 -108.88 -22.43
C ALA A 563 41.24 -109.64 -23.50
N ARG A 564 42.06 -108.93 -24.29
CA ARG A 564 42.95 -109.54 -25.29
C ARG A 564 44.09 -110.35 -24.68
N ILE A 565 44.61 -109.94 -23.53
CA ILE A 565 45.63 -110.67 -22.76
C ILE A 565 45.07 -111.98 -22.20
N ALA A 566 43.81 -111.99 -21.75
CA ALA A 566 43.13 -113.20 -21.26
C ALA A 566 42.88 -114.25 -22.37
N GLU A 567 42.80 -113.85 -23.64
CA GLU A 567 42.70 -114.77 -24.79
C GLU A 567 44.04 -115.42 -25.18
N LEU A 568 45.19 -114.86 -24.77
CA LEU A 568 46.53 -115.23 -25.26
C LEU A 568 47.34 -116.15 -24.31
N GLU A 569 46.71 -116.78 -23.32
CA GLU A 569 47.40 -117.65 -22.34
C GLU A 569 47.85 -119.04 -22.86
N GLN A 570 47.92 -119.26 -24.18
CA GLN A 570 48.45 -120.49 -24.80
C GLN A 570 49.61 -120.23 -25.78
N GLY A 571 50.78 -119.80 -25.30
CA GLY A 571 52.00 -119.74 -26.13
C GLY A 571 53.24 -119.20 -25.41
N VAL A 572 54.39 -119.86 -25.55
CA VAL A 572 55.64 -119.52 -24.84
C VAL A 572 56.42 -118.37 -25.50
N GLU A 573 56.22 -118.07 -26.79
CA GLU A 573 56.87 -116.93 -27.48
C GLU A 573 56.15 -115.58 -27.29
N GLU A 574 54.90 -115.58 -26.83
CA GLU A 574 54.13 -114.33 -26.61
C GLU A 574 54.34 -113.73 -25.21
N ARG A 575 54.95 -114.49 -24.28
CA ARG A 575 55.27 -114.02 -22.92
C ARG A 575 56.25 -112.84 -22.88
N GLN A 576 57.11 -112.70 -23.90
CA GLN A 576 58.07 -111.60 -23.95
C GLN A 576 57.43 -110.29 -24.44
N ARG A 577 56.54 -110.36 -25.44
CA ARG A 577 55.70 -109.23 -25.86
C ARG A 577 54.67 -108.84 -24.80
N ALA A 578 54.11 -109.81 -24.09
CA ALA A 578 53.22 -109.54 -22.96
C ALA A 578 53.94 -108.79 -21.83
N ARG A 579 55.20 -109.16 -21.50
CA ARG A 579 56.02 -108.45 -20.50
C ARG A 579 56.36 -107.02 -20.93
N GLU A 580 56.81 -106.80 -22.17
CA GLU A 580 57.09 -105.45 -22.68
C GLU A 580 55.83 -104.56 -22.68
N LEU A 581 54.67 -105.12 -23.04
CA LEU A 581 53.40 -104.40 -22.97
C LEU A 581 52.95 -104.15 -21.53
N THR A 582 53.19 -105.08 -20.60
CA THR A 582 52.88 -104.91 -19.17
C THR A 582 53.77 -103.82 -18.56
N GLU A 583 55.06 -103.77 -18.89
CA GLU A 583 55.96 -102.69 -18.46
C GLU A 583 55.52 -101.33 -19.01
N SER A 584 55.16 -101.26 -20.31
CA SER A 584 54.60 -100.04 -20.92
C SER A 584 53.30 -99.58 -20.24
N LEU A 585 52.41 -100.52 -19.90
CA LEU A 585 51.16 -100.23 -19.19
C LEU A 585 51.41 -99.82 -17.74
N THR A 586 52.41 -100.37 -17.05
CA THR A 586 52.78 -99.91 -15.71
C THR A 586 53.38 -98.51 -15.71
N ALA A 587 54.18 -98.16 -16.73
CA ALA A 587 54.66 -96.80 -16.92
C ALA A 587 53.50 -95.84 -17.22
N ARG A 588 52.54 -96.24 -18.06
CA ARG A 588 51.34 -95.45 -18.37
C ARG A 588 50.39 -95.29 -17.18
N ALA A 589 50.30 -96.31 -16.31
CA ALA A 589 49.54 -96.25 -15.07
C ALA A 589 50.19 -95.31 -14.04
N ALA A 590 51.52 -95.26 -13.98
CA ALA A 590 52.24 -94.27 -13.17
C ALA A 590 52.03 -92.84 -13.69
N GLU A 591 51.97 -92.66 -15.02
CA GLU A 591 51.62 -91.39 -15.66
C GLU A 591 50.18 -90.94 -15.29
N LEU A 592 49.22 -91.87 -15.28
CA LEU A 592 47.83 -91.62 -14.84
C LEU A 592 47.70 -91.24 -13.37
N GLU A 593 48.44 -91.89 -12.47
CA GLU A 593 48.45 -91.50 -11.05
C GLU A 593 49.10 -90.14 -10.84
N SER A 594 50.10 -89.78 -11.64
CA SER A 594 50.65 -88.42 -11.67
C SER A 594 49.62 -87.40 -12.16
N ASP A 595 48.92 -87.67 -13.27
CA ASP A 595 47.88 -86.80 -13.80
C ASP A 595 46.71 -86.64 -12.82
N LYS A 596 46.33 -87.72 -12.12
CA LYS A 596 45.30 -87.71 -11.08
C LYS A 596 45.72 -86.88 -9.87
N ALA A 597 46.99 -86.93 -9.46
CA ALA A 597 47.52 -86.09 -8.39
C ALA A 597 47.52 -84.60 -8.79
N VAL A 598 47.85 -84.29 -10.05
CA VAL A 598 47.77 -82.92 -10.59
C VAL A 598 46.32 -82.42 -10.61
N LEU A 599 45.36 -83.25 -11.03
CA LEU A 599 43.95 -82.90 -11.02
C LEU A 599 43.39 -82.71 -9.60
N ALA A 600 43.80 -83.54 -8.63
CA ALA A 600 43.38 -83.40 -7.24
C ALA A 600 43.89 -82.10 -6.60
N ALA A 601 45.16 -81.75 -6.81
CA ALA A 601 45.71 -80.47 -6.37
C ALA A 601 44.99 -79.27 -7.03
N ARG A 602 44.59 -79.41 -8.29
CA ARG A 602 43.85 -78.37 -9.01
C ARG A 602 42.40 -78.21 -8.52
N ILE A 603 41.75 -79.29 -8.09
CA ILE A 603 40.41 -79.23 -7.47
C ILE A 603 40.48 -78.47 -6.13
N GLU A 604 41.49 -78.73 -5.31
CA GLU A 604 41.69 -78.01 -4.04
C GLU A 604 41.94 -76.52 -4.25
N GLU A 605 42.69 -76.16 -5.31
CA GLU A 605 42.89 -74.76 -5.74
C GLU A 605 41.57 -74.09 -6.20
N LEU A 606 40.74 -74.80 -6.97
CA LEU A 606 39.43 -74.30 -7.41
C LEU A 606 38.43 -74.14 -6.25
N GLU A 607 38.48 -75.01 -5.24
CA GLU A 607 37.67 -74.88 -4.03
C GLU A 607 38.05 -73.64 -3.22
N GLN A 608 39.35 -73.34 -3.11
CA GLN A 608 39.83 -72.09 -2.49
C GLN A 608 39.40 -70.85 -3.29
N GLU A 609 39.52 -70.87 -4.63
CA GLU A 609 39.05 -69.78 -5.48
C GLU A 609 37.52 -69.56 -5.36
N LEU A 610 36.74 -70.63 -5.18
CA LEU A 610 35.29 -70.55 -4.97
C LEU A 610 34.93 -69.91 -3.62
N GLU A 611 35.64 -70.25 -2.55
CA GLU A 611 35.46 -69.61 -1.23
C GLU A 611 35.82 -68.12 -1.27
N GLU A 612 36.94 -67.77 -1.93
CA GLU A 612 37.34 -66.37 -2.10
C GLU A 612 36.32 -65.58 -2.92
N ARG A 613 35.74 -66.19 -3.95
CA ARG A 613 34.63 -65.63 -4.73
C ARG A 613 33.39 -65.35 -3.89
N GLN A 614 33.04 -66.29 -2.99
CA GLN A 614 31.86 -66.13 -2.15
C GLN A 614 32.04 -64.99 -1.15
N ARG A 615 33.22 -64.88 -0.54
CA ARG A 615 33.58 -63.76 0.35
C ARG A 615 33.58 -62.41 -0.39
N ALA A 616 34.08 -62.35 -1.62
CA ALA A 616 34.08 -61.12 -2.41
C ALA A 616 32.66 -60.64 -2.77
N ARG A 617 31.73 -61.55 -3.04
CA ARG A 617 30.32 -61.23 -3.28
C ARG A 617 29.60 -60.72 -2.03
N GLU A 618 29.80 -61.39 -0.90
CA GLU A 618 29.22 -60.97 0.38
C GLU A 618 29.71 -59.57 0.79
N LEU A 619 31.00 -59.27 0.57
CA LEU A 619 31.55 -57.94 0.81
C LEU A 619 30.93 -56.88 -0.11
N ALA A 620 30.73 -57.19 -1.40
CA ALA A 620 30.10 -56.28 -2.36
C ALA A 620 28.63 -55.99 -2.02
N GLU A 621 27.88 -56.99 -1.55
CA GLU A 621 26.50 -56.80 -1.08
C GLU A 621 26.43 -55.92 0.18
N LEU A 622 27.34 -56.10 1.13
CA LEU A 622 27.43 -55.25 2.33
C LEU A 622 27.76 -53.79 1.96
N LEU A 623 28.70 -53.57 1.05
CA LEU A 623 29.03 -52.23 0.55
C LEU A 623 27.83 -51.58 -0.15
N ALA A 624 27.04 -52.34 -0.92
CA ALA A 624 25.83 -51.82 -1.56
C ALA A 624 24.76 -51.38 -0.56
N VAL A 625 24.60 -52.11 0.56
CA VAL A 625 23.70 -51.72 1.65
C VAL A 625 24.18 -50.43 2.35
N ASP A 626 25.49 -50.30 2.59
CA ASP A 626 26.06 -49.09 3.18
C ASP A 626 25.90 -47.86 2.25
N VAL A 627 26.06 -48.03 0.93
CA VAL A 627 25.79 -46.98 -0.06
C VAL A 627 24.31 -46.59 -0.06
N ALA A 628 23.38 -47.55 0.01
CA ALA A 628 21.95 -47.28 0.09
C ALA A 628 21.58 -46.48 1.36
N ARG A 629 22.18 -46.80 2.51
CA ARG A 629 21.96 -46.04 3.75
C ARG A 629 22.51 -44.61 3.65
N LEU A 630 23.74 -44.45 3.17
CA LEU A 630 24.38 -43.13 3.05
C LEU A 630 23.67 -42.23 2.03
N THR A 631 23.09 -42.80 0.98
CA THR A 631 22.26 -42.07 0.01
C THR A 631 20.94 -41.61 0.60
N GLU A 632 20.29 -42.42 1.43
CA GLU A 632 19.09 -42.01 2.18
C GLU A 632 19.41 -40.89 3.19
N GLU A 633 20.48 -41.02 3.98
CA GLU A 633 20.93 -39.98 4.92
C GLU A 633 21.25 -38.66 4.20
N ARG A 634 21.88 -38.72 3.01
CA ARG A 634 22.13 -37.57 2.15
C ARG A 634 20.83 -36.91 1.69
N ASP A 635 19.87 -37.69 1.22
CA ASP A 635 18.62 -37.16 0.65
C ASP A 635 17.76 -36.49 1.73
N VAL A 636 17.76 -37.04 2.94
CA VAL A 636 17.14 -36.39 4.12
C VAL A 636 17.85 -35.07 4.45
N ALA A 637 19.18 -35.08 4.59
CA ALA A 637 19.94 -33.86 4.89
C ALA A 637 19.79 -32.77 3.81
N ARG A 638 19.70 -33.16 2.53
CA ARG A 638 19.45 -32.24 1.41
C ARG A 638 18.03 -31.64 1.48
N THR A 639 17.04 -32.43 1.85
CA THR A 639 15.66 -31.95 2.00
C THR A 639 15.55 -30.95 3.16
N ASP A 640 16.22 -31.24 4.29
CA ASP A 640 16.28 -30.33 5.44
C ASP A 640 17.01 -29.02 5.10
N ALA A 641 18.14 -29.09 4.38
CA ALA A 641 18.88 -27.91 3.94
C ALA A 641 18.03 -27.01 3.01
N LEU A 642 17.31 -27.60 2.05
CA LEU A 642 16.39 -26.88 1.17
C LEU A 642 15.22 -26.25 1.93
N GLY A 643 14.70 -26.93 2.95
CA GLY A 643 13.65 -26.40 3.82
C GLY A 643 14.11 -25.17 4.60
N ILE A 644 15.28 -25.25 5.24
CA ILE A 644 15.87 -24.13 6.01
C ILE A 644 16.22 -22.97 5.07
N GLN A 645 16.78 -23.26 3.89
CA GLN A 645 17.14 -22.23 2.90
C GLN A 645 15.93 -21.41 2.45
N ARG A 646 14.80 -22.06 2.14
CA ARG A 646 13.56 -21.33 1.78
C ARG A 646 13.08 -20.41 2.89
N VAL A 647 13.17 -20.87 4.15
CA VAL A 647 12.78 -20.06 5.32
C VAL A 647 13.71 -18.86 5.48
N VAL A 648 15.03 -19.04 5.30
CA VAL A 648 16.01 -17.96 5.34
C VAL A 648 15.78 -16.94 4.23
N GLU A 649 15.57 -17.38 2.98
CA GLU A 649 15.29 -16.50 1.84
C GLU A 649 14.01 -15.68 2.06
N GLN A 650 12.96 -16.31 2.60
CA GLN A 650 11.72 -15.62 2.95
C GLN A 650 11.91 -14.61 4.09
N GLN A 651 12.69 -14.95 5.11
CA GLN A 651 13.03 -14.06 6.22
C GLN A 651 13.90 -12.88 5.76
N GLU A 652 14.87 -13.09 4.87
CA GLU A 652 15.71 -12.04 4.30
C GLU A 652 14.89 -11.06 3.45
N ALA A 653 14.00 -11.56 2.59
CA ALA A 653 13.10 -10.72 1.82
C ALA A 653 12.17 -9.88 2.71
N THR A 654 11.63 -10.51 3.77
CA THR A 654 10.77 -9.83 4.75
C THR A 654 11.56 -8.77 5.54
N ASN A 655 12.78 -9.09 5.99
CA ASN A 655 13.66 -8.17 6.69
C ASN A 655 14.06 -6.97 5.82
N ALA A 656 14.36 -7.19 4.54
CA ALA A 656 14.68 -6.11 3.60
C ALA A 656 13.50 -5.15 3.41
N ALA A 657 12.28 -5.69 3.25
CA ALA A 657 11.06 -4.88 3.15
C ALA A 657 10.76 -4.09 4.44
N LEU A 658 10.91 -4.73 5.60
CA LEU A 658 10.73 -4.09 6.91
C LEU A 658 11.77 -2.99 7.15
N GLN A 659 13.04 -3.22 6.78
CA GLN A 659 14.11 -2.21 6.88
C GLN A 659 13.82 -0.99 6.00
N ALA A 660 13.38 -1.20 4.76
CA ALA A 660 13.00 -0.10 3.87
C ALA A 660 11.85 0.75 4.47
N ARG A 661 10.85 0.09 5.08
CA ARG A 661 9.75 0.78 5.78
C ARG A 661 10.25 1.55 7.01
N VAL A 662 11.10 0.95 7.84
CA VAL A 662 11.66 1.62 9.03
C VAL A 662 12.51 2.82 8.62
N ALA A 663 13.34 2.70 7.58
CA ALA A 663 14.15 3.80 7.07
C ALA A 663 13.29 4.97 6.56
N ALA A 664 12.22 4.68 5.80
CA ALA A 664 11.27 5.70 5.36
C ALA A 664 10.58 6.40 6.54
N GLN A 665 10.17 5.64 7.56
CA GLN A 665 9.57 6.17 8.78
C GLN A 665 10.56 7.01 9.61
N GLN A 666 11.84 6.61 9.70
CA GLN A 666 12.90 7.39 10.35
C GLN A 666 13.13 8.74 9.65
N GLN A 667 13.13 8.76 8.32
CA GLN A 667 13.24 9.99 7.56
C GLN A 667 12.05 10.93 7.84
N GLN A 668 10.84 10.38 7.86
CA GLN A 668 9.64 11.15 8.22
C GLN A 668 9.71 11.71 9.64
N MET A 669 10.21 10.93 10.61
CA MET A 669 10.41 11.38 11.99
C MET A 669 11.41 12.54 12.09
N SER A 670 12.52 12.50 11.35
CA SER A 670 13.48 13.61 11.31
C SER A 670 12.87 14.91 10.78
N HIS A 671 11.99 14.81 9.77
CA HIS A 671 11.24 15.98 9.29
C HIS A 671 10.29 16.55 10.36
N LEU A 672 9.62 15.69 11.14
CA LEU A 672 8.74 16.11 12.23
C LEU A 672 9.52 16.78 13.39
N GLU A 673 10.73 16.32 13.71
CA GLU A 673 11.59 16.95 14.72
C GLU A 673 11.99 18.39 14.37
N ASN A 674 12.32 18.63 13.10
CA ASN A 674 12.62 19.99 12.62
C ASN A 674 11.37 20.89 12.68
N SER A 675 10.19 20.36 12.37
CA SER A 675 8.92 21.07 12.52
C SER A 675 8.64 21.45 13.99
N ARG A 676 8.91 20.54 14.93
CA ARG A 676 8.67 20.73 16.36
C ARG A 676 9.38 21.96 16.95
N GLU A 677 10.63 22.18 16.59
CA GLU A 677 11.38 23.35 17.09
C GLU A 677 10.83 24.65 16.49
N GLN A 678 10.39 24.62 15.23
CA GLN A 678 9.70 25.76 14.60
C GLN A 678 8.37 26.06 15.30
N ASP A 679 7.56 25.03 15.56
CA ASP A 679 6.25 25.16 16.23
C ASP A 679 6.40 25.74 17.65
N ARG A 680 7.39 25.29 18.42
CA ARG A 680 7.69 25.84 19.76
C ARG A 680 8.05 27.32 19.72
N ASN A 681 8.89 27.72 18.78
CA ASN A 681 9.28 29.13 18.64
C ASN A 681 8.09 29.98 18.19
N ARG A 682 7.25 29.45 17.29
CA ARG A 682 6.04 30.12 16.84
C ARG A 682 5.02 30.34 17.96
N VAL A 683 4.80 29.36 18.84
CA VAL A 683 3.92 29.53 20.01
C VAL A 683 4.42 30.64 20.94
N LYS A 684 5.73 30.72 21.18
CA LYS A 684 6.32 31.80 22.01
C LYS A 684 6.10 33.18 21.39
N GLU A 685 6.26 33.30 20.07
CA GLU A 685 5.97 34.54 19.34
C GLU A 685 4.51 34.96 19.51
N LEU A 686 3.57 34.04 19.27
CA LEU A 686 2.14 34.31 19.43
C LEU A 686 1.75 34.71 20.85
N GLN A 687 2.31 34.04 21.86
CA GLN A 687 2.07 34.41 23.25
C GLN A 687 2.58 35.82 23.56
N ALA A 688 3.74 36.21 23.01
CA ALA A 688 4.29 37.54 23.18
C ALA A 688 3.45 38.62 22.48
N ASP A 689 3.01 38.35 21.24
CA ASP A 689 2.19 39.28 20.46
C ASP A 689 0.80 39.47 21.06
N LEU A 690 0.18 38.38 21.54
CA LEU A 690 -1.12 38.44 22.23
C LEU A 690 -1.01 39.22 23.54
N SER A 691 0.05 38.98 24.32
CA SER A 691 0.29 39.69 25.58
C SER A 691 0.47 41.19 25.34
N ARG A 692 1.22 41.57 24.29
CA ARG A 692 1.43 42.97 23.90
C ARG A 692 0.11 43.63 23.48
N SER A 693 -0.68 42.95 22.68
CA SER A 693 -1.98 43.45 22.20
C SER A 693 -2.98 43.64 23.34
N MET A 694 -3.00 42.72 24.31
CA MET A 694 -3.81 42.82 25.51
C MET A 694 -3.41 44.02 26.38
N GLN A 695 -2.11 44.26 26.56
CA GLN A 695 -1.59 45.43 27.29
C GLN A 695 -1.99 46.76 26.63
N ILE A 696 -1.88 46.84 25.30
CA ILE A 696 -2.28 48.02 24.52
C ILE A 696 -3.78 48.27 24.69
N ALA A 697 -4.60 47.22 24.57
CA ALA A 697 -6.05 47.34 24.73
C ALA A 697 -6.46 47.77 26.13
N THR A 698 -5.79 47.27 27.19
CA THR A 698 -6.04 47.72 28.57
C THR A 698 -5.64 49.18 28.78
N ALA A 699 -4.48 49.59 28.28
CA ALA A 699 -4.01 50.98 28.41
C ALA A 699 -4.94 51.96 27.66
N ALA A 700 -5.40 51.59 26.46
CA ALA A 700 -6.38 52.39 25.71
C ALA A 700 -7.70 52.54 26.47
N ARG A 701 -8.14 51.49 27.19
CA ARG A 701 -9.34 51.52 28.03
C ARG A 701 -9.23 52.47 29.21
N GLU A 702 -8.08 52.45 29.89
CA GLU A 702 -7.80 53.36 31.00
C GLU A 702 -7.81 54.81 30.50
N HIS A 703 -7.18 55.06 29.35
CA HIS A 703 -7.17 56.39 28.75
C HIS A 703 -8.56 56.88 28.32
N ILE A 704 -9.40 55.99 27.74
CA ILE A 704 -10.79 56.35 27.41
C ILE A 704 -11.57 56.73 28.67
N ARG A 705 -11.43 55.98 29.77
CA ARG A 705 -12.08 56.31 31.05
C ARG A 705 -11.60 57.65 31.62
N GLU A 706 -10.32 57.95 31.50
CA GLU A 706 -9.77 59.26 31.91
C GLU A 706 -10.40 60.39 31.08
N LEU A 707 -10.55 60.19 29.77
CA LEU A 707 -11.18 61.17 28.88
C LEU A 707 -12.68 61.31 29.16
N GLU A 708 -13.41 60.22 29.40
CA GLU A 708 -14.83 60.25 29.79
C GLU A 708 -15.03 61.03 31.09
N LEU A 709 -14.21 60.77 32.11
CA LEU A 709 -14.25 61.52 33.38
C LEU A 709 -13.93 63.00 33.17
N ALA A 710 -12.96 63.31 32.30
CA ALA A 710 -12.62 64.69 31.97
C ALA A 710 -13.77 65.41 31.23
N VAL A 711 -14.46 64.71 30.34
CA VAL A 711 -15.66 65.23 29.65
C VAL A 711 -16.79 65.46 30.64
N GLU A 712 -17.11 64.52 31.52
CA GLU A 712 -18.14 64.70 32.56
C GLU A 712 -17.84 65.89 33.48
N VAL A 713 -16.57 66.07 33.86
CA VAL A 713 -16.14 67.23 34.66
C VAL A 713 -16.33 68.54 33.88
N LEU A 714 -15.99 68.56 32.60
CA LEU A 714 -16.18 69.75 31.74
C LEU A 714 -17.66 70.05 31.52
N GLU A 715 -18.50 69.04 31.28
CA GLU A 715 -19.95 69.18 31.16
C GLU A 715 -20.56 69.70 32.46
N GLY A 716 -20.17 69.15 33.61
CA GLY A 716 -20.60 69.65 34.93
C GLY A 716 -20.14 71.09 35.19
N GLN A 717 -18.95 71.48 34.74
CA GLN A 717 -18.47 72.86 34.82
C GLN A 717 -19.30 73.80 33.92
N ILE A 718 -19.60 73.38 32.69
CA ILE A 718 -20.45 74.10 31.74
C ILE A 718 -21.87 74.27 32.30
N ASP A 719 -22.45 73.21 32.86
CA ASP A 719 -23.78 73.25 33.47
C ASP A 719 -23.82 74.14 34.71
N SER A 720 -22.77 74.12 35.54
CA SER A 720 -22.63 75.04 36.68
C SER A 720 -22.54 76.50 36.23
N LEU A 721 -21.85 76.77 35.12
CA LEU A 721 -21.76 78.09 34.50
C LEU A 721 -23.13 78.52 33.95
N HIS A 722 -23.87 77.64 33.29
CA HIS A 722 -25.23 77.92 32.79
C HIS A 722 -26.28 78.05 33.92
N ALA A 723 -26.09 77.40 35.06
CA ALA A 723 -26.93 77.52 36.25
C ALA A 723 -26.64 78.79 37.08
N SER A 724 -25.44 79.36 36.94
CA SER A 724 -25.04 80.55 37.69
C SER A 724 -25.83 81.81 37.32
N ARG A 725 -26.41 82.47 38.33
CA ARG A 725 -27.15 83.74 38.19
C ARG A 725 -26.28 84.87 37.63
N SER A 726 -24.98 84.89 37.93
CA SER A 726 -24.05 85.91 37.43
C SER A 726 -23.75 85.71 35.94
N TRP A 727 -23.67 84.46 35.46
CA TRP A 727 -23.47 84.17 34.04
C TRP A 727 -24.70 84.52 33.19
N ARG A 728 -25.92 84.22 33.66
CA ARG A 728 -27.16 84.60 32.95
C ARG A 728 -27.35 86.11 32.79
N ILE A 729 -26.88 86.91 33.76
CA ILE A 729 -26.94 88.38 33.72
C ILE A 729 -25.80 88.97 32.89
N THR A 730 -24.60 88.37 32.93
CA THR A 730 -23.42 88.88 32.23
C THR A 730 -23.22 88.30 30.83
N ALA A 731 -23.88 87.21 30.46
CA ALA A 731 -23.77 86.60 29.13
C ALA A 731 -24.26 87.52 27.98
N PRO A 732 -25.42 88.21 28.08
CA PRO A 732 -25.83 89.18 27.07
C PRO A 732 -24.86 90.37 26.98
N LEU A 733 -24.35 90.82 28.13
CA LEU A 733 -23.37 91.91 28.23
C LEU A 733 -21.99 91.50 27.67
N ARG A 734 -21.59 90.23 27.83
CA ARG A 734 -20.36 89.67 27.25
C ARG A 734 -20.45 89.43 25.76
N LEU A 735 -21.63 89.07 25.25
CA LEU A 735 -21.91 89.00 23.80
C LEU A 735 -21.92 90.41 23.18
N PHE A 736 -22.40 91.41 23.92
CA PHE A 736 -22.30 92.81 23.54
C PHE A 736 -20.86 93.31 23.58
N THR A 737 -20.09 93.05 24.65
CA THR A 737 -18.69 93.48 24.72
C THR A 737 -17.80 92.71 23.76
N THR A 738 -18.04 91.44 23.45
CA THR A 738 -17.28 90.71 22.40
C THR A 738 -17.68 91.12 20.98
N ARG A 739 -18.91 91.59 20.72
CA ARG A 739 -19.27 92.20 19.42
C ARG A 739 -18.80 93.64 19.27
N VAL A 740 -18.71 94.41 20.36
CA VAL A 740 -18.26 95.81 20.35
C VAL A 740 -16.74 95.95 20.50
N LEU A 741 -16.05 95.00 21.15
CA LEU A 741 -14.59 94.97 21.31
C LEU A 741 -13.88 94.03 20.31
N LYS A 742 -14.59 93.32 19.42
CA LYS A 742 -13.99 92.71 18.20
C LYS A 742 -13.68 93.74 17.11
N ARG A 743 -13.04 94.84 17.50
CA ARG A 743 -12.17 95.65 16.63
C ARG A 743 -10.87 95.84 17.39
N GLY A 744 -10.08 94.77 17.41
CA GLY A 744 -8.73 94.78 17.97
C GLY A 744 -8.48 93.56 18.85
N ASP A 745 -7.38 92.89 18.54
CA ASP A 745 -6.64 91.94 19.38
C ASP A 745 -7.10 90.48 19.54
N GLY A 746 -6.06 89.66 19.70
CA GLY A 746 -6.14 88.24 20.05
C GLY A 746 -4.78 87.69 20.50
N ASN A 747 -4.10 88.35 21.43
CA ASN A 747 -2.99 87.76 22.19
C ASN A 747 -3.26 88.05 23.67
N VAL A 748 -3.38 87.02 24.51
CA VAL A 748 -2.92 86.92 25.92
C VAL A 748 -3.56 85.73 26.65
N ALA A 749 -2.66 84.85 27.10
CA ALA A 749 -2.60 84.02 28.31
C ALA A 749 -3.66 82.92 28.57
N ILE A 750 -3.26 81.68 28.23
CA ILE A 750 -3.74 80.45 28.85
C ILE A 750 -2.84 80.10 30.07
N VAL A 751 -3.49 79.61 31.12
CA VAL A 751 -2.99 79.23 32.44
C VAL A 751 -2.01 78.05 32.39
N ARG A 752 -1.11 77.99 33.38
CA ARG A 752 0.09 77.14 33.54
C ARG A 752 -0.11 75.62 33.29
N ASN A 753 0.89 75.06 32.60
CA ASN A 753 1.16 73.65 32.33
C ASN A 753 1.39 72.79 33.59
N ALA A 754 0.82 71.59 33.59
CA ALA A 754 1.41 70.37 34.16
C ALA A 754 2.00 69.54 32.98
N PRO A 755 3.05 68.72 33.18
CA PRO A 755 3.94 68.30 32.10
C PRO A 755 3.30 67.23 31.20
N VAL A 756 3.07 67.58 29.94
CA VAL A 756 2.88 66.62 28.84
C VAL A 756 4.28 66.16 28.38
N PRO A 757 4.54 64.87 28.19
CA PRO A 757 5.78 64.40 27.59
C PRO A 757 5.86 64.90 26.14
N GLN A 758 6.98 65.51 25.79
CA GLN A 758 7.25 66.03 24.45
C GLN A 758 7.21 64.90 23.41
N LEU A 759 6.19 64.93 22.55
CA LEU A 759 6.26 64.39 21.20
C LEU A 759 7.13 65.34 20.37
N GLU A 760 8.38 64.95 20.14
CA GLU A 760 9.23 65.58 19.12
C GLU A 760 8.65 65.28 17.74
N VAL A 761 8.15 66.31 17.06
CA VAL A 761 8.03 66.31 15.61
C VAL A 761 9.35 66.84 15.06
N VAL A 762 10.19 65.93 14.54
CA VAL A 762 11.37 66.29 13.74
C VAL A 762 10.90 66.60 12.33
N ALA A 763 11.13 67.84 11.91
CA ALA A 763 11.12 68.23 10.51
C ALA A 763 12.29 67.54 9.78
N THR A 764 11.97 67.00 8.60
CA THR A 764 12.82 66.46 7.55
C THR A 764 14.27 66.98 7.53
N LEU A 765 15.20 66.08 7.83
CA LEU A 765 16.59 66.11 7.38
C LEU A 765 16.92 64.72 6.83
N ASP A 766 17.37 64.69 5.57
CA ASP A 766 17.91 63.50 4.90
C ASP A 766 18.92 62.77 5.78
N GLY A 767 18.69 61.48 6.01
CA GLY A 767 19.57 60.60 6.77
C GLY A 767 18.81 59.48 7.46
N SER A 768 18.66 58.34 6.77
CA SER A 768 18.06 57.12 7.31
C SER A 768 18.74 56.66 8.60
N VAL A 769 18.02 56.74 9.73
CA VAL A 769 18.42 56.04 10.95
C VAL A 769 17.84 54.62 10.87
N PRO A 770 18.66 53.56 10.99
CA PRO A 770 18.20 52.19 10.83
C PRO A 770 17.21 51.83 11.93
N THR A 771 16.11 51.17 11.53
CA THR A 771 15.12 50.59 12.44
C THR A 771 15.77 49.59 13.41
N PRO A 772 15.17 49.29 14.57
CA PRO A 772 15.70 48.27 15.50
C PRO A 772 15.93 46.90 14.84
N ALA A 773 15.17 46.59 13.79
CA ALA A 773 15.36 45.41 12.95
C ALA A 773 16.62 45.52 12.07
N GLU A 774 16.85 46.66 11.42
CA GLU A 774 18.08 46.94 10.65
C GLU A 774 19.31 47.02 11.57
N ALA A 775 19.21 47.62 12.76
CA ALA A 775 20.29 47.62 13.75
C ALA A 775 20.58 46.23 14.33
N ALA A 776 19.58 45.34 14.42
CA ALA A 776 19.77 43.94 14.78
C ALA A 776 20.39 43.14 13.62
N MET A 777 20.05 43.48 12.38
CA MET A 777 20.62 42.89 11.17
C MET A 777 22.08 43.33 10.99
N ASP A 778 22.40 44.60 11.21
CA ASP A 778 23.77 45.14 11.23
C ASP A 778 24.61 44.56 12.37
N LYS A 779 24.03 44.35 13.57
CA LYS A 779 24.72 43.62 14.65
C LYS A 779 24.98 42.15 14.30
N ARG A 780 24.06 41.49 13.58
CA ARG A 780 24.26 40.12 13.08
C ARG A 780 25.32 40.06 11.98
N VAL A 781 25.31 41.01 11.04
CA VAL A 781 26.32 41.13 9.98
C VAL A 781 27.69 41.44 10.57
N ALA A 782 27.79 42.34 11.54
CA ALA A 782 29.03 42.64 12.26
C ALA A 782 29.54 41.44 13.09
N ALA A 783 28.65 40.63 13.66
CA ALA A 783 29.02 39.40 14.35
C ALA A 783 29.53 38.32 13.39
N VAL A 784 28.94 38.20 12.19
CA VAL A 784 29.39 37.31 11.12
C VAL A 784 30.74 37.76 10.56
N ASP A 785 30.97 39.07 10.39
CA ASP A 785 32.26 39.61 9.96
C ASP A 785 33.36 39.48 11.03
N GLN A 786 33.00 39.61 12.32
CA GLN A 786 33.94 39.28 13.42
C GLN A 786 34.32 37.80 13.44
N LEU A 787 33.37 36.90 13.17
CA LEU A 787 33.64 35.46 12.99
C LEU A 787 34.52 35.20 11.76
N GLY A 788 34.20 35.82 10.63
CA GLY A 788 34.99 35.73 9.40
C GLY A 788 36.40 36.31 9.54
N SER A 789 36.60 37.37 10.32
CA SER A 789 37.93 37.94 10.60
C SER A 789 38.75 37.08 11.58
N ARG A 790 38.11 36.42 12.55
CA ARG A 790 38.76 35.44 13.44
C ARG A 790 39.19 34.17 12.68
N ILE A 791 38.35 33.69 11.76
CA ILE A 791 38.68 32.55 10.89
C ILE A 791 39.81 32.91 9.91
N ARG A 792 39.83 34.14 9.37
CA ARG A 792 40.93 34.61 8.52
C ARG A 792 42.24 34.85 9.29
N LYS A 793 42.16 35.21 10.58
CA LYS A 793 43.33 35.29 11.48
C LYS A 793 43.83 33.93 11.97
N SER A 794 43.01 32.87 11.90
CA SER A 794 43.44 31.49 12.23
C SER A 794 43.97 30.72 11.01
N ARG A 795 43.98 31.34 9.82
CA ARG A 795 44.47 30.77 8.54
C ARG A 795 45.64 31.56 7.94
N LYS A 796 46.20 32.53 8.66
CA LYS A 796 47.57 33.05 8.49
C LYS A 796 48.36 32.62 9.72
#